data_AF-A0A3C1CK43-F1
#
_entry.id   AF-A0A3C1CK43-F1
#
_cell.length_a   1.000
_cell.length_b   1.000
_cell.length_c   1.000
_cell.angle_alpha   90.00
_cell.angle_beta   90.00
_cell.angle_gamma   90.00
#
_symmetry.space_group_name_H-M   'P 1'
#
loop_
_entity.id
_entity.type
_entity.pdbx_description
1 polymer ?
#
loop_
_entity_poly.entity_id
_entity_poly.type
_entity_poly.pdbx_seq_one_letter_code
_entity_poly.pdbx_strand_id
1 'polypeptide(L)'
;MRRSGAGRQSTVVRLVERRGSRRPVAGQGARVRPSHHQQRAPRRAQDQGERPSGTGHRHARGVQDRVGHRHRGVLLRGRQGRAGCLRREAAAALDRPLTPPRARLVSLADAVEEHVRPGDVLCVLCGHCRWTAAARQVVRRFWGSDPGFTLVMVSLGSLGALFFEGGLVRKVVTTYSGDSFPTYTPNPIFQRGYRAGVEVEHWSILTFSQRLEAAARGLPAVVTGSVAGSDLERNDAFTTVDSPFGPVGLVAPLVPDVTLVHGAVADRRGDVALSEPLLEGVWGAWAARRGVVATVERVVEDLAYLGPRVRIPAHRVLAVVEAPFGAHPGGLFAPGLPVDSYGEDIPFWVEARTATRQGFDEWARHWVLEPATHDEYLQRLGADRLAWLRSRTDPESWHEDAAAHPVDEETPASDWERAAVAAVAELRRVIAECGADAVLAGAGVANLAAWVAVDEERATGGAVELTAELGMLGYRPTPADPYIFNHRTFPATPMLSDASTVLGMVVGGPGTRTVACLGAAQVDRRGNLNSTTLADGTVLVGSGGANDVASRAQACVVVTLARPGRLVDAVDYVTSPGTKVVSVVTDLGVLRKDGDELAIVAVSAGEKAVEERVAAFADACGWDVRVADTVQELAPAARDEVLALRRYDPERLFLA
;
A
#
# COMPACT_ATOMS: atom_id res chain seq x y z
N MET A 1 25.64 -42.05 64.49
CA MET A 1 26.92 -41.54 63.98
C MET A 1 26.66 -40.59 62.81
N ARG A 2 27.01 -39.30 63.03
CA ARG A 2 27.47 -38.22 62.10
C ARG A 2 26.69 -37.97 60.79
N ARG A 3 25.91 -36.87 60.68
CA ARG A 3 26.26 -35.45 60.30
C ARG A 3 26.41 -35.32 58.76
N SER A 4 25.85 -34.37 58.01
CA SER A 4 25.17 -33.06 58.20
C SER A 4 24.59 -32.67 56.81
N GLY A 5 23.36 -32.19 56.63
CA GLY A 5 22.84 -30.84 56.93
C GLY A 5 23.31 -29.83 55.86
N ALA A 6 22.53 -28.90 55.27
CA ALA A 6 21.16 -28.38 55.41
C ALA A 6 20.91 -27.49 54.15
N GLY A 7 19.70 -27.30 53.60
CA GLY A 7 18.62 -26.43 54.12
C GLY A 7 18.91 -24.94 53.80
N ARG A 8 17.99 -24.09 53.30
CA ARG A 8 16.57 -23.87 53.62
C ARG A 8 15.99 -22.79 52.66
N GLN A 9 14.78 -22.96 52.11
CA GLN A 9 13.43 -22.51 52.57
C GLN A 9 13.13 -21.02 52.31
N SER A 10 11.92 -20.59 51.97
CA SER A 10 10.62 -20.82 52.67
C SER A 10 9.43 -20.30 51.84
N THR A 11 8.14 -20.47 52.13
CA THR A 11 7.26 -21.45 52.80
C THR A 11 5.86 -20.81 52.75
N VAL A 12 4.83 -21.58 52.40
CA VAL A 12 3.40 -21.23 52.50
C VAL A 12 2.84 -21.68 53.85
N VAL A 13 1.87 -20.95 54.43
CA VAL A 13 1.03 -21.41 55.55
C VAL A 13 -0.45 -21.15 55.26
N ARG A 14 -1.31 -22.13 55.59
CA ARG A 14 -2.80 -22.13 55.60
C ARG A 14 -3.31 -22.46 57.01
N LEU A 15 -4.55 -22.05 57.33
CA LEU A 15 -5.64 -22.75 58.08
C LEU A 15 -6.74 -21.69 58.44
N VAL A 16 -8.07 -21.89 58.61
CA VAL A 16 -9.06 -22.98 58.39
C VAL A 16 -10.49 -22.46 58.78
N GLU A 17 -11.54 -23.00 58.11
CA GLU A 17 -12.97 -23.21 58.51
C GLU A 17 -13.92 -22.02 58.91
N ARG A 18 -15.26 -22.00 58.72
CA ARG A 18 -16.30 -23.04 58.52
C ARG A 18 -17.67 -22.45 58.01
N ARG A 19 -18.37 -23.25 57.18
CA ARG A 19 -19.83 -23.54 57.03
C ARG A 19 -20.93 -22.43 57.09
N GLY A 20 -21.82 -22.48 56.09
CA GLY A 20 -23.24 -22.08 56.16
C GLY A 20 -23.98 -22.40 54.85
N SER A 21 -25.15 -23.04 54.93
CA SER A 21 -25.85 -23.74 53.85
C SER A 21 -27.18 -23.10 53.41
N ARG A 22 -27.69 -23.55 52.24
CA ARG A 22 -29.09 -23.58 51.73
C ARG A 22 -29.49 -22.57 50.63
N ARG A 23 -29.90 -23.14 49.48
CA ARG A 23 -30.79 -22.64 48.40
C ARG A 23 -32.28 -22.80 48.81
N PRO A 24 -33.31 -22.52 47.97
CA PRO A 24 -33.57 -21.43 46.99
C PRO A 24 -35.04 -20.89 47.10
N VAL A 25 -35.41 -19.75 46.48
CA VAL A 25 -36.81 -19.47 46.04
C VAL A 25 -36.83 -18.52 44.82
N ALA A 26 -37.70 -18.81 43.86
CA ALA A 26 -38.02 -18.08 42.64
C ALA A 26 -39.02 -16.91 42.86
N GLY A 27 -39.05 -15.94 41.94
CA GLY A 27 -40.10 -14.90 41.93
C GLY A 27 -40.03 -13.98 40.70
N GLN A 28 -41.09 -14.03 39.89
CA GLN A 28 -41.28 -13.41 38.58
C GLN A 28 -41.46 -11.88 38.60
N GLY A 29 -41.12 -11.24 37.46
CA GLY A 29 -42.06 -10.39 36.72
C GLY A 29 -41.94 -8.86 36.81
N ALA A 30 -41.66 -8.21 35.67
CA ALA A 30 -42.35 -7.02 35.10
C ALA A 30 -41.46 -6.34 34.04
N ARG A 31 -41.70 -6.58 32.74
CA ARG A 31 -42.44 -5.71 31.79
C ARG A 31 -41.77 -4.37 31.46
N VAL A 32 -41.11 -4.39 30.30
CA VAL A 32 -40.72 -3.23 29.46
C VAL A 32 -41.98 -2.59 28.85
N ARG A 33 -42.04 -1.25 28.84
CA ARG A 33 -42.95 -0.44 28.00
C ARG A 33 -42.12 0.45 27.09
N PRO A 34 -42.44 0.56 25.78
CA PRO A 34 -41.95 1.63 24.93
C PRO A 34 -43.02 2.75 24.84
N SER A 35 -42.59 4.01 24.90
CA SER A 35 -43.45 5.15 24.58
C SER A 35 -43.29 5.53 23.11
N HIS A 36 -44.34 5.24 22.34
CA HIS A 36 -44.62 5.90 21.06
C HIS A 36 -44.98 7.37 21.29
N HIS A 37 -44.48 8.27 20.43
CA HIS A 37 -45.22 9.47 20.08
C HIS A 37 -45.03 9.82 18.60
N GLN A 38 -46.12 9.66 17.84
CA GLN A 38 -46.30 10.22 16.50
C GLN A 38 -46.88 11.63 16.60
N GLN A 39 -46.30 12.51 15.76
CA GLN A 39 -46.92 13.56 14.93
C GLN A 39 -47.93 14.55 15.54
N ARG A 40 -47.66 15.86 15.34
CA ARG A 40 -48.29 16.69 14.30
C ARG A 40 -47.73 18.12 14.30
N ALA A 41 -47.52 18.66 13.09
CA ALA A 41 -47.22 20.06 12.79
C ALA A 41 -48.43 20.98 13.06
N PRO A 42 -48.26 22.32 13.03
CA PRO A 42 -48.56 23.00 11.76
C PRO A 42 -47.74 24.27 11.43
N ARG A 43 -47.58 24.45 10.11
CA ARG A 43 -47.75 25.68 9.28
C ARG A 43 -46.74 26.85 9.32
N ARG A 44 -46.37 27.23 8.09
CA ARG A 44 -45.67 28.42 7.57
C ARG A 44 -46.49 29.72 7.71
N ALA A 45 -45.79 30.86 7.78
CA ALA A 45 -45.94 32.10 6.97
C ALA A 45 -44.85 33.11 7.43
N GLN A 46 -43.90 33.50 6.58
CA GLN A 46 -43.81 34.79 5.85
C GLN A 46 -43.67 36.06 6.72
N ASP A 47 -42.49 36.71 6.68
CA ASP A 47 -42.28 38.14 6.36
C ASP A 47 -40.76 38.44 6.35
N GLN A 48 -40.16 38.94 5.26
CA GLN A 48 -39.89 40.38 4.98
C GLN A 48 -39.34 41.10 6.22
N GLY A 49 -38.07 41.49 6.30
CA GLY A 49 -37.39 42.45 5.44
C GLY A 49 -37.01 43.64 6.31
N GLU A 50 -35.75 44.08 6.26
CA GLU A 50 -35.25 45.46 6.46
C GLU A 50 -33.85 45.51 7.11
N ARG A 51 -32.95 46.16 6.38
CA ARG A 51 -31.72 46.77 6.91
C ARG A 51 -32.10 48.05 7.66
N PRO A 52 -31.22 48.56 8.54
CA PRO A 52 -30.59 49.82 8.13
C PRO A 52 -29.10 49.94 8.48
N SER A 53 -28.45 50.72 7.62
CA SER A 53 -27.17 51.40 7.79
C SER A 53 -27.19 52.39 8.96
N GLY A 54 -26.07 52.55 9.67
CA GLY A 54 -25.89 53.63 10.64
C GLY A 54 -24.43 53.76 11.10
N THR A 55 -23.81 54.86 10.70
CA THR A 55 -22.42 55.27 10.91
C THR A 55 -22.15 55.87 12.30
N GLY A 56 -20.96 55.58 12.86
CA GLY A 56 -20.05 56.61 13.40
C GLY A 56 -19.94 56.79 14.92
N HIS A 57 -18.73 56.60 15.46
CA HIS A 57 -17.96 57.51 16.36
C HIS A 57 -16.77 56.73 16.97
N ARG A 58 -15.52 57.02 16.56
CA ARG A 58 -14.53 57.90 17.21
C ARG A 58 -14.28 57.62 18.70
N HIS A 59 -13.13 57.01 18.99
CA HIS A 59 -12.25 57.46 20.08
C HIS A 59 -10.78 57.29 19.69
N ALA A 60 -10.04 58.38 19.82
CA ALA A 60 -8.59 58.47 19.67
C ALA A 60 -7.95 58.57 21.05
N ARG A 61 -6.82 57.88 21.25
CA ARG A 61 -5.54 58.39 21.82
C ARG A 61 -4.63 57.22 22.20
N GLY A 62 -3.36 57.30 21.78
CA GLY A 62 -2.28 56.43 22.24
C GLY A 62 -1.24 56.16 21.15
N VAL A 63 -0.40 57.14 20.85
CA VAL A 63 0.72 57.08 19.89
C VAL A 63 2.01 56.69 20.62
N GLN A 64 2.77 55.75 20.04
CA GLN A 64 4.22 55.83 19.73
C GLN A 64 4.61 54.51 19.01
N ASP A 65 4.78 54.52 17.70
CA ASP A 65 5.97 54.92 16.90
C ASP A 65 6.80 53.69 16.46
N ARG A 66 6.67 53.35 15.18
CA ARG A 66 7.75 53.19 14.19
C ARG A 66 7.22 52.40 13.00
N VAL A 67 7.20 53.02 11.82
CA VAL A 67 7.80 52.56 10.55
C VAL A 67 7.43 53.60 9.50
N GLY A 68 8.46 54.28 8.99
CA GLY A 68 8.36 55.26 7.92
C GLY A 68 8.08 54.62 6.57
N HIS A 69 7.26 55.33 5.79
CA HIS A 69 6.92 55.10 4.40
C HIS A 69 8.12 54.82 3.50
N ARG A 70 7.96 53.84 2.59
CA ARG A 70 8.63 53.85 1.28
C ARG A 70 7.62 54.12 0.17
N HIS A 71 7.94 55.16 -0.58
CA HIS A 71 7.29 55.59 -1.80
C HIS A 71 7.44 54.57 -2.94
N ARG A 72 6.45 54.64 -3.83
CA ARG A 72 6.41 54.13 -5.21
C ARG A 72 7.78 54.17 -5.91
N GLY A 73 8.21 53.01 -6.39
CA GLY A 73 9.27 52.86 -7.39
C GLY A 73 8.82 51.83 -8.41
N VAL A 74 8.53 52.32 -9.62
CA VAL A 74 8.31 51.53 -10.83
C VAL A 74 9.51 50.59 -11.02
N LEU A 75 9.28 49.28 -11.01
CA LEU A 75 10.29 48.30 -11.39
C LEU A 75 9.93 47.67 -12.73
N LEU A 76 10.77 48.03 -13.69
CA LEU A 76 10.90 47.54 -15.04
C LEU A 76 10.81 46.00 -15.11
N ARG A 77 10.05 45.51 -16.08
CA ARG A 77 10.08 44.12 -16.55
C ARG A 77 11.48 43.78 -17.05
N GLY A 78 12.29 43.19 -16.18
CA GLY A 78 13.47 42.43 -16.57
C GLY A 78 13.03 41.10 -17.18
N ARG A 79 13.37 40.88 -18.46
CA ARG A 79 13.35 39.57 -19.11
C ARG A 79 14.21 38.62 -18.28
N GLN A 80 13.59 37.73 -17.51
CA GLN A 80 14.24 36.53 -17.00
C GLN A 80 13.96 35.35 -17.93
N GLY A 81 14.96 34.48 -17.98
CA GLY A 81 15.20 33.50 -19.03
C GLY A 81 14.08 32.49 -19.23
N ARG A 82 14.15 31.85 -20.40
CA ARG A 82 13.32 30.72 -20.85
C ARG A 82 12.90 29.84 -19.67
N ALA A 83 11.66 29.99 -19.22
CA ALA A 83 10.99 29.01 -18.39
C ALA A 83 10.87 27.74 -19.24
N GLY A 84 11.64 26.71 -18.87
CA GLY A 84 11.34 25.36 -19.31
C GLY A 84 9.93 25.03 -18.80
N CYS A 85 8.97 24.99 -19.72
CA CYS A 85 7.66 24.46 -19.41
C CYS A 85 7.89 23.01 -18.96
N LEU A 86 7.54 22.67 -17.71
CA LEU A 86 7.48 21.27 -17.26
C LEU A 86 6.78 20.49 -18.37
N ARG A 87 7.36 19.37 -18.83
CA ARG A 87 6.75 18.55 -19.88
C ARG A 87 5.40 18.08 -19.37
N ARG A 88 4.36 18.80 -19.81
CA ARG A 88 2.97 18.42 -19.58
C ARG A 88 2.74 17.19 -20.43
N GLU A 89 2.85 16.02 -19.82
CA GLU A 89 2.26 14.82 -20.39
C GLU A 89 0.78 15.09 -20.56
N ALA A 90 0.45 15.40 -21.82
CA ALA A 90 -0.74 16.05 -22.31
C ALA A 90 -1.05 17.42 -21.67
N ALA A 91 -0.43 18.46 -22.24
CA ALA A 91 -1.04 19.78 -22.35
C ALA A 91 -2.35 19.73 -23.17
N ALA A 92 -3.37 19.08 -22.64
CA ALA A 92 -4.74 19.43 -22.98
C ALA A 92 -5.17 20.42 -21.91
N ALA A 93 -5.27 21.70 -22.29
CA ALA A 93 -6.10 22.60 -21.52
C ALA A 93 -7.46 21.92 -21.29
N LEU A 94 -8.04 22.09 -20.11
CA LEU A 94 -9.40 21.66 -19.77
C LEU A 94 -10.48 22.37 -20.63
N ASP A 95 -10.09 22.98 -21.76
CA ASP A 95 -10.83 23.92 -22.59
C ASP A 95 -11.89 23.27 -23.50
N ARG A 96 -12.09 21.96 -23.42
CA ARG A 96 -13.20 21.31 -24.13
C ARG A 96 -14.36 21.04 -23.16
N PRO A 97 -15.56 21.59 -23.40
CA PRO A 97 -16.74 21.17 -22.64
C PRO A 97 -16.95 19.68 -22.86
N LEU A 98 -16.80 18.90 -21.79
CA LEU A 98 -17.11 17.49 -21.78
C LEU A 98 -18.62 17.35 -21.96
N THR A 99 -19.06 16.77 -23.08
CA THR A 99 -20.44 16.28 -23.16
C THR A 99 -20.51 15.07 -22.23
N PRO A 100 -21.36 15.09 -21.19
CA PRO A 100 -21.41 14.00 -20.24
C PRO A 100 -21.77 12.70 -21.00
N PRO A 101 -20.98 11.62 -20.89
CA PRO A 101 -21.36 10.35 -21.45
C PRO A 101 -22.70 9.89 -20.87
N ARG A 102 -23.46 9.18 -21.70
CA ARG A 102 -24.58 8.36 -21.23
C ARG A 102 -24.08 6.94 -21.15
N ALA A 103 -23.86 6.45 -19.93
CA ALA A 103 -23.45 5.07 -19.71
C ALA A 103 -24.42 4.12 -20.42
N ARG A 104 -23.85 3.15 -21.14
CA ARG A 104 -24.61 2.08 -21.78
C ARG A 104 -24.22 0.75 -21.17
N LEU A 105 -25.22 -0.11 -21.00
CA LEU A 105 -25.02 -1.52 -20.69
C LEU A 105 -24.66 -2.22 -21.99
N VAL A 106 -23.44 -2.74 -22.07
CA VAL A 106 -22.87 -3.30 -23.31
C VAL A 106 -22.06 -4.54 -23.02
N SER A 107 -21.69 -5.28 -24.08
CA SER A 107 -20.76 -6.39 -23.93
C SER A 107 -19.34 -5.89 -23.59
N LEU A 108 -18.52 -6.77 -23.01
CA LEU A 108 -17.12 -6.45 -22.72
C LEU A 108 -16.35 -6.05 -23.99
N ALA A 109 -16.63 -6.70 -25.12
CA ALA A 109 -15.99 -6.42 -26.39
C ALA A 109 -16.37 -5.03 -26.92
N ASP A 110 -17.66 -4.71 -26.94
CA ASP A 110 -18.17 -3.41 -27.41
C ASP A 110 -17.63 -2.27 -26.54
N ALA A 111 -17.59 -2.46 -25.21
CA ALA A 111 -17.08 -1.47 -24.28
C ALA A 111 -15.63 -1.06 -24.58
N VAL A 112 -14.78 -2.02 -24.91
CA VAL A 112 -13.38 -1.76 -25.26
C VAL A 112 -13.26 -1.21 -26.68
N GLU A 113 -13.98 -1.78 -27.65
CA GLU A 113 -13.92 -1.35 -29.04
C GLU A 113 -14.40 0.09 -29.25
N GLU A 114 -15.44 0.53 -28.54
CA GLU A 114 -15.99 1.88 -28.68
C GLU A 114 -15.11 2.95 -28.00
N HIS A 115 -14.44 2.60 -26.90
CA HIS A 115 -13.88 3.58 -25.98
C HIS A 115 -12.36 3.61 -25.87
N VAL A 116 -11.67 2.49 -26.13
CA VAL A 116 -10.20 2.40 -26.09
C VAL A 116 -9.61 2.54 -27.48
N ARG A 117 -8.63 3.44 -27.64
CA ARG A 117 -8.07 3.86 -28.94
C ARG A 117 -6.54 3.79 -28.92
N PRO A 118 -5.89 3.38 -30.02
CA PRO A 118 -4.43 3.47 -30.14
C PRO A 118 -3.90 4.85 -29.72
N GLY A 119 -2.81 4.86 -28.97
CA GLY A 119 -2.14 6.04 -28.43
C GLY A 119 -2.72 6.58 -27.12
N ASP A 120 -3.78 5.97 -26.57
CA ASP A 120 -4.36 6.40 -25.31
C ASP A 120 -3.37 6.30 -24.12
N VAL A 121 -3.51 7.27 -23.20
CA VAL A 121 -3.10 7.10 -21.82
C VAL A 121 -4.16 6.27 -21.10
N LEU A 122 -3.89 4.97 -20.94
CA LEU A 122 -4.82 4.00 -20.39
C LEU A 122 -4.54 3.80 -18.90
N CYS A 123 -5.50 4.16 -18.03
CA CYS A 123 -5.39 3.91 -16.60
C CYS A 123 -6.11 2.61 -16.23
N VAL A 124 -5.42 1.69 -15.56
CA VAL A 124 -6.02 0.52 -14.92
C VAL A 124 -6.08 0.78 -13.43
N LEU A 125 -7.28 1.00 -12.90
CA LEU A 125 -7.50 1.23 -11.47
C LEU A 125 -7.53 -0.12 -10.74
N CYS A 126 -6.69 -0.27 -9.72
CA CYS A 126 -6.47 -1.51 -9.00
C CYS A 126 -7.36 -1.63 -7.74
N GLY A 127 -7.23 -0.72 -6.77
CA GLY A 127 -7.80 -0.96 -5.44
C GLY A 127 -7.36 -2.30 -4.84
N HIS A 128 -8.19 -2.89 -3.98
CA HIS A 128 -7.97 -4.27 -3.52
C HIS A 128 -8.19 -5.32 -4.62
N CYS A 129 -8.95 -5.02 -5.67
CA CYS A 129 -9.20 -5.94 -6.77
C CYS A 129 -7.94 -6.23 -7.62
N ARG A 130 -6.98 -5.29 -7.68
CA ARG A 130 -5.70 -5.39 -8.41
C ARG A 130 -5.80 -5.60 -9.93
N TRP A 131 -6.95 -5.99 -10.46
CA TRP A 131 -7.18 -6.30 -11.87
C TRP A 131 -8.62 -6.00 -12.30
N THR A 132 -8.87 -6.06 -13.61
CA THR A 132 -10.20 -5.92 -14.21
C THR A 132 -10.31 -6.71 -15.51
N ALA A 133 -11.46 -7.35 -15.74
CA ALA A 133 -11.78 -8.03 -16.98
C ALA A 133 -11.65 -7.13 -18.22
N ALA A 134 -11.85 -5.81 -18.08
CA ALA A 134 -11.61 -4.85 -19.15
C ALA A 134 -10.14 -4.79 -19.58
N ALA A 135 -9.19 -4.91 -18.65
CA ALA A 135 -7.77 -4.94 -18.98
C ALA A 135 -7.43 -6.19 -19.78
N ARG A 136 -7.98 -7.36 -19.40
CA ARG A 136 -7.86 -8.61 -20.17
C ARG A 136 -8.44 -8.46 -21.59
N GLN A 137 -9.58 -7.78 -21.72
CA GLN A 137 -10.18 -7.51 -23.01
C GLN A 137 -9.33 -6.58 -23.89
N VAL A 138 -8.73 -5.53 -23.32
CA VAL A 138 -7.80 -4.65 -24.04
C VAL A 138 -6.62 -5.46 -24.57
N VAL A 139 -6.00 -6.30 -23.73
CA VAL A 139 -4.91 -7.19 -24.14
C VAL A 139 -5.34 -8.05 -25.32
N ARG A 140 -6.50 -8.73 -25.23
CA ARG A 140 -7.00 -9.59 -26.30
C ARG A 140 -7.26 -8.83 -27.60
N ARG A 141 -7.85 -7.64 -27.53
CA ARG A 141 -8.21 -6.84 -28.71
C ARG A 141 -7.01 -6.31 -29.46
N PHE A 142 -5.95 -5.94 -28.75
CA PHE A 142 -4.80 -5.22 -29.31
C PHE A 142 -3.51 -6.06 -29.36
N TRP A 143 -3.59 -7.35 -29.05
CA TRP A 143 -2.43 -8.25 -29.10
C TRP A 143 -1.73 -8.20 -30.47
N GLY A 144 -0.43 -7.89 -30.47
CA GLY A 144 0.39 -7.80 -31.66
C GLY A 144 0.08 -6.63 -32.60
N SER A 145 -0.74 -5.66 -32.17
CA SER A 145 -1.17 -4.54 -33.02
C SER A 145 -0.40 -3.23 -32.83
N ASP A 146 0.54 -3.17 -31.88
CA ASP A 146 1.32 -1.97 -31.52
C ASP A 146 0.47 -0.68 -31.39
N PRO A 147 -0.56 -0.69 -30.52
CA PRO A 147 -1.43 0.47 -30.31
C PRO A 147 -0.70 1.64 -29.66
N GLY A 148 0.49 1.45 -29.09
CA GLY A 148 1.32 2.52 -28.57
C GLY A 148 0.81 3.16 -27.27
N PHE A 149 0.21 2.40 -26.36
CA PHE A 149 -0.38 2.96 -25.13
C PHE A 149 0.67 3.52 -24.16
N THR A 150 0.27 4.54 -23.41
CA THR A 150 0.88 4.85 -22.10
C THR A 150 0.04 4.17 -21.02
N LEU A 151 0.58 3.15 -20.37
CA LEU A 151 -0.13 2.43 -19.31
C LEU A 151 0.11 3.10 -17.95
N VAL A 152 -0.95 3.57 -17.33
CA VAL A 152 -0.98 4.11 -15.97
C VAL A 152 -1.56 3.03 -15.05
N MET A 153 -0.72 2.42 -14.23
CA MET A 153 -1.15 1.36 -13.32
C MET A 153 -0.27 1.41 -12.08
N VAL A 154 -0.88 1.51 -10.90
CA VAL A 154 -0.13 1.71 -9.65
C VAL A 154 0.85 0.56 -9.39
N SER A 155 0.48 -0.67 -9.76
CA SER A 155 1.28 -1.87 -9.56
C SER A 155 1.16 -2.83 -10.74
N LEU A 156 2.27 -3.05 -11.45
CA LEU A 156 2.40 -4.03 -12.53
C LEU A 156 2.91 -5.35 -11.94
N GLY A 157 2.00 -6.31 -11.74
CA GLY A 157 2.30 -7.71 -11.41
C GLY A 157 2.52 -8.57 -12.66
N SER A 158 2.58 -9.91 -12.52
CA SER A 158 2.74 -10.84 -13.65
C SER A 158 1.73 -10.65 -14.77
N LEU A 159 0.49 -10.24 -14.45
CA LEU A 159 -0.53 -9.94 -15.46
C LEU A 159 -0.22 -8.68 -16.27
N GLY A 160 0.51 -7.73 -15.70
CA GLY A 160 1.01 -6.56 -16.42
C GLY A 160 1.91 -6.98 -17.60
N ALA A 161 2.57 -8.14 -17.52
CA ALA A 161 3.43 -8.65 -18.59
C ALA A 161 2.67 -8.95 -19.89
N LEU A 162 1.35 -9.13 -19.82
CA LEU A 162 0.48 -9.23 -20.99
C LEU A 162 0.56 -7.99 -21.89
N PHE A 163 0.66 -6.80 -21.30
CA PHE A 163 0.78 -5.55 -22.06
C PHE A 163 2.14 -5.41 -22.73
N PHE A 164 3.18 -5.97 -22.13
CA PHE A 164 4.54 -5.94 -22.67
C PHE A 164 4.71 -6.98 -23.77
N GLU A 165 4.42 -8.25 -23.48
CA GLU A 165 4.59 -9.35 -24.45
C GLU A 165 3.64 -9.19 -25.64
N GLY A 166 2.42 -8.70 -25.42
CA GLY A 166 1.50 -8.38 -26.51
C GLY A 166 1.92 -7.20 -27.39
N GLY A 167 2.96 -6.44 -27.01
CA GLY A 167 3.42 -5.26 -27.74
C GLY A 167 2.47 -4.07 -27.64
N LEU A 168 1.79 -3.89 -26.51
CA LEU A 168 0.74 -2.87 -26.34
C LEU A 168 1.27 -1.51 -25.89
N VAL A 169 2.39 -1.46 -25.17
CA VAL A 169 2.83 -0.27 -24.43
C VAL A 169 4.09 0.36 -25.00
N ARG A 170 4.12 1.69 -25.00
CA ARG A 170 5.33 2.50 -25.28
C ARG A 170 5.92 3.09 -24.01
N LYS A 171 5.06 3.38 -23.04
CA LYS A 171 5.43 3.91 -21.73
C LYS A 171 4.58 3.29 -20.64
N VAL A 172 5.16 3.09 -19.47
CA VAL A 172 4.45 2.77 -18.24
C VAL A 172 4.70 3.83 -17.17
N VAL A 173 3.65 4.29 -16.52
CA VAL A 173 3.72 5.14 -15.32
C VAL A 173 3.21 4.31 -14.15
N THR A 174 4.09 4.01 -13.20
CA THR A 174 3.83 3.03 -12.15
C THR A 174 4.59 3.34 -10.87
N THR A 175 4.22 2.66 -9.79
CA THR A 175 4.97 2.68 -8.53
C THR A 175 5.69 1.37 -8.27
N TYR A 176 5.19 0.29 -8.87
CA TYR A 176 5.71 -1.06 -8.74
C TYR A 176 5.71 -1.78 -10.09
N SER A 177 6.82 -2.41 -10.46
CA SER A 177 6.99 -3.20 -11.68
C SER A 177 7.80 -4.46 -11.43
N GLY A 178 7.11 -5.55 -11.10
CA GLY A 178 7.74 -6.83 -10.79
C GLY A 178 6.71 -7.91 -10.48
N ASP A 179 7.17 -9.09 -10.11
CA ASP A 179 6.30 -10.12 -9.56
C ASP A 179 6.06 -9.81 -8.07
N SER A 180 4.81 -9.77 -7.61
CA SER A 180 4.46 -9.40 -6.22
C SER A 180 4.37 -10.59 -5.26
N PHE A 181 4.07 -11.78 -5.77
CA PHE A 181 3.90 -12.99 -4.96
C PHE A 181 4.39 -14.23 -5.73
N PRO A 182 4.99 -15.25 -5.07
CA PRO A 182 5.26 -15.36 -3.63
C PRO A 182 6.46 -14.53 -3.17
N THR A 183 7.28 -14.02 -4.08
CA THR A 183 8.43 -13.17 -3.74
C THR A 183 8.53 -11.97 -4.67
N TYR A 184 8.78 -10.80 -4.06
CA TYR A 184 8.98 -9.53 -4.76
C TYR A 184 10.27 -9.58 -5.58
N THR A 185 10.13 -9.71 -6.90
CA THR A 185 11.28 -9.89 -7.80
C THR A 185 11.08 -9.13 -9.12
N PRO A 186 12.15 -8.66 -9.77
CA PRO A 186 12.05 -8.13 -11.12
C PRO A 186 11.45 -9.18 -12.07
N ASN A 187 10.51 -8.75 -12.90
CA ASN A 187 9.88 -9.65 -13.89
C ASN A 187 10.69 -9.62 -15.20
N PRO A 188 11.08 -10.79 -15.75
CA PRO A 188 11.94 -10.85 -16.93
C PRO A 188 11.33 -10.26 -18.21
N ILE A 189 10.00 -10.26 -18.35
CA ILE A 189 9.30 -9.67 -19.50
C ILE A 189 9.40 -8.15 -19.45
N PHE A 190 9.20 -7.55 -18.27
CA PHE A 190 9.41 -6.11 -18.08
C PHE A 190 10.85 -5.72 -18.40
N GLN A 191 11.84 -6.48 -17.92
CA GLN A 191 13.26 -6.23 -18.22
C GLN A 191 13.54 -6.26 -19.73
N ARG A 192 12.97 -7.22 -20.46
CA ARG A 192 13.10 -7.26 -21.93
C ARG A 192 12.45 -6.05 -22.57
N GLY A 193 11.24 -5.67 -22.13
CA GLY A 193 10.53 -4.49 -22.62
C GLY A 193 11.31 -3.19 -22.42
N TYR A 194 11.89 -2.97 -21.23
CA TYR A 194 12.70 -1.79 -20.95
C TYR A 194 13.95 -1.73 -21.83
N ARG A 195 14.65 -2.86 -22.01
CA ARG A 195 15.79 -2.94 -22.95
C ARG A 195 15.38 -2.74 -24.41
N ALA A 196 14.16 -3.12 -24.76
CA ALA A 196 13.58 -2.92 -26.09
C ALA A 196 13.03 -1.49 -26.30
N GLY A 197 13.10 -0.62 -25.29
CA GLY A 197 12.76 0.80 -25.39
C GLY A 197 11.37 1.19 -24.86
N VAL A 198 10.69 0.32 -24.11
CA VAL A 198 9.52 0.76 -23.31
C VAL A 198 10.01 1.70 -22.21
N GLU A 199 9.47 2.91 -22.17
CA GLU A 199 9.80 3.89 -21.12
C GLU A 199 9.12 3.50 -19.80
N VAL A 200 9.83 3.65 -18.68
CA VAL A 200 9.27 3.47 -17.33
C VAL A 200 9.45 4.74 -16.51
N GLU A 201 8.34 5.25 -15.99
CA GLU A 201 8.30 6.40 -15.09
C GLU A 201 7.83 5.92 -13.71
N HIS A 202 8.75 5.92 -12.74
CA HIS A 202 8.50 5.48 -11.38
C HIS A 202 8.07 6.64 -10.47
N TRP A 203 7.07 6.37 -9.64
CA TRP A 203 6.60 7.23 -8.55
C TRP A 203 6.43 6.47 -7.25
N SER A 204 6.28 7.19 -6.15
CA SER A 204 5.74 6.61 -4.91
C SER A 204 4.21 6.48 -5.01
N ILE A 205 3.59 5.62 -4.20
CA ILE A 205 2.12 5.44 -4.20
C ILE A 205 1.38 6.74 -3.88
N LEU A 206 1.86 7.51 -2.89
CA LEU A 206 1.20 8.76 -2.53
C LEU A 206 1.31 9.78 -3.66
N THR A 207 2.50 9.97 -4.23
CA THR A 207 2.69 10.96 -5.30
C THR A 207 1.98 10.56 -6.59
N PHE A 208 1.97 9.27 -6.95
CA PHE A 208 1.17 8.74 -8.05
C PHE A 208 -0.32 9.11 -7.89
N SER A 209 -0.88 8.84 -6.71
CA SER A 209 -2.29 9.12 -6.40
C SER A 209 -2.59 10.62 -6.39
N GLN A 210 -1.67 11.43 -5.83
CA GLN A 210 -1.75 12.89 -5.81
C GLN A 210 -1.73 13.51 -7.21
N ARG A 211 -0.96 12.94 -8.16
CA ARG A 211 -0.98 13.38 -9.56
C ARG A 211 -2.35 13.15 -10.20
N LEU A 212 -2.96 11.98 -9.97
CA LEU A 212 -4.32 11.68 -10.44
C LEU A 212 -5.36 12.58 -9.74
N GLU A 213 -5.20 12.83 -8.45
CA GLU A 213 -6.08 13.72 -7.67
C GLU A 213 -6.02 15.16 -8.19
N ALA A 214 -4.83 15.68 -8.45
CA ALA A 214 -4.65 17.02 -9.03
C ALA A 214 -5.39 17.14 -10.36
N ALA A 215 -5.28 16.13 -11.23
CA ALA A 215 -6.02 16.06 -12.48
C ALA A 215 -7.54 16.04 -12.26
N ALA A 216 -8.03 15.17 -11.37
CA ALA A 216 -9.44 15.02 -11.04
C ALA A 216 -10.06 16.32 -10.49
N ARG A 217 -9.29 17.12 -9.75
CA ARG A 217 -9.72 18.41 -9.17
C ARG A 217 -9.51 19.61 -10.10
N GLY A 218 -8.90 19.41 -11.28
CA GLY A 218 -8.53 20.51 -12.18
C GLY A 218 -7.45 21.43 -11.62
N LEU A 219 -6.57 20.92 -10.75
CA LEU A 219 -5.46 21.66 -10.16
C LEU A 219 -4.22 21.59 -11.07
N PRO A 220 -3.46 22.70 -11.22
CA PRO A 220 -2.25 22.71 -12.03
C PRO A 220 -1.08 21.95 -11.39
N ALA A 221 -1.13 21.75 -10.07
CA ALA A 221 -0.22 20.93 -9.27
C ALA A 221 -0.85 20.69 -7.89
N VAL A 222 -0.33 19.71 -7.15
CA VAL A 222 -0.62 19.51 -5.72
C VAL A 222 0.67 19.48 -4.91
N VAL A 223 0.59 19.94 -3.66
CA VAL A 223 1.73 19.95 -2.73
C VAL A 223 1.97 18.55 -2.19
N THR A 224 3.23 18.15 -2.11
CA THR A 224 3.62 16.90 -1.47
C THR A 224 4.80 17.09 -0.54
N GLY A 225 4.82 16.32 0.54
CA GLY A 225 5.96 16.16 1.44
C GLY A 225 6.65 14.80 1.27
N SER A 226 6.34 14.08 0.19
CA SER A 226 7.00 12.84 -0.20
C SER A 226 8.02 13.12 -1.32
N VAL A 227 8.79 12.09 -1.73
CA VAL A 227 9.87 12.08 -2.74
C VAL A 227 11.06 13.00 -2.48
N ALA A 228 10.95 13.96 -1.56
CA ALA A 228 12.02 14.89 -1.21
C ALA A 228 13.29 14.15 -0.75
N GLY A 229 14.44 14.48 -1.34
CA GLY A 229 15.74 13.85 -1.07
C GLY A 229 15.95 12.48 -1.73
N SER A 230 15.03 12.06 -2.62
CA SER A 230 15.16 10.82 -3.39
C SER A 230 15.42 11.11 -4.87
N ASP A 231 15.88 10.11 -5.61
CA ASP A 231 16.08 10.27 -7.06
C ASP A 231 14.77 10.35 -7.85
N LEU A 232 13.63 10.07 -7.21
CA LEU A 232 12.30 10.31 -7.81
C LEU A 232 12.05 11.81 -8.06
N GLU A 233 12.81 12.73 -7.45
CA GLU A 233 12.77 14.16 -7.76
C GLU A 233 13.19 14.47 -9.21
N ARG A 234 13.94 13.56 -9.85
CA ARG A 234 14.41 13.73 -11.24
C ARG A 234 13.27 13.63 -12.26
N ASN A 235 12.08 13.20 -11.84
CA ASN A 235 10.91 13.19 -12.71
C ASN A 235 10.53 14.61 -13.14
N ASP A 236 10.36 14.83 -14.45
CA ASP A 236 9.99 16.13 -15.04
C ASP A 236 8.65 16.70 -14.50
N ALA A 237 7.81 15.86 -13.89
CA ALA A 237 6.54 16.25 -13.30
C ALA A 237 6.63 16.58 -11.79
N PHE A 238 7.84 16.67 -11.22
CA PHE A 238 8.10 17.18 -9.88
C PHE A 238 8.94 18.47 -9.93
N THR A 239 8.67 19.39 -9.01
CA THR A 239 9.55 20.55 -8.78
C THR A 239 9.42 21.02 -7.34
N THR A 240 10.49 21.58 -6.79
CA THR A 240 10.42 22.37 -5.56
C THR A 240 10.26 23.85 -5.91
N VAL A 241 9.41 24.57 -5.18
CA VAL A 241 9.28 26.02 -5.30
C VAL A 241 9.41 26.69 -3.93
N ASP A 242 9.99 27.89 -3.90
CA ASP A 242 10.03 28.70 -2.69
C ASP A 242 8.64 29.25 -2.37
N SER A 243 8.26 29.21 -1.10
CA SER A 243 7.01 29.76 -0.60
C SER A 243 7.20 30.50 0.73
N PRO A 244 6.22 31.31 1.18
CA PRO A 244 6.25 31.93 2.52
C PRO A 244 6.29 30.94 3.68
N PHE A 245 6.03 29.65 3.43
CA PHE A 245 6.05 28.57 4.43
C PHE A 245 7.33 27.73 4.34
N GLY A 246 8.30 28.14 3.50
CA GLY A 246 9.50 27.37 3.15
C GLY A 246 9.39 26.71 1.77
N PRO A 247 10.42 25.97 1.33
CA PRO A 247 10.39 25.21 0.09
C PRO A 247 9.27 24.15 0.12
N VAL A 248 8.48 24.06 -0.95
CA VAL A 248 7.39 23.08 -1.09
C VAL A 248 7.56 22.26 -2.36
N GLY A 249 7.41 20.94 -2.24
CA GLY A 249 7.36 20.03 -3.39
C GLY A 249 6.01 20.12 -4.08
N LEU A 250 6.02 20.24 -5.41
CA LEU A 250 4.85 20.26 -6.26
C LEU A 250 4.93 19.10 -7.25
N VAL A 251 3.84 18.35 -7.37
CA VAL A 251 3.68 17.31 -8.40
C VAL A 251 2.62 17.73 -9.41
N ALA A 252 2.92 17.54 -10.69
CA ALA A 252 2.06 17.90 -11.81
C ALA A 252 0.97 16.83 -12.07
N PRO A 253 -0.22 17.23 -12.53
CA PRO A 253 -1.34 16.31 -12.74
C PRO A 253 -1.03 15.20 -13.76
N LEU A 254 -1.54 14.00 -13.50
CA LEU A 254 -1.52 12.85 -14.42
C LEU A 254 -2.94 12.64 -14.96
N VAL A 255 -3.12 12.76 -16.26
CA VAL A 255 -4.45 12.80 -16.89
C VAL A 255 -4.62 11.62 -17.87
N PRO A 256 -5.30 10.54 -17.46
CA PRO A 256 -5.66 9.45 -18.36
C PRO A 256 -6.63 9.90 -19.46
N ASP A 257 -6.66 9.19 -20.58
CA ASP A 257 -7.70 9.35 -21.60
C ASP A 257 -8.93 8.52 -21.25
N VAL A 258 -8.71 7.27 -20.83
CA VAL A 258 -9.73 6.31 -20.39
C VAL A 258 -9.21 5.58 -19.16
N THR A 259 -10.12 5.34 -18.22
CA THR A 259 -9.85 4.50 -17.04
C THR A 259 -10.67 3.21 -17.12
N LEU A 260 -10.02 2.09 -16.83
CA LEU A 260 -10.64 0.79 -16.65
C LEU A 260 -10.74 0.51 -15.16
N VAL A 261 -11.91 0.04 -14.70
CA VAL A 261 -12.14 -0.29 -13.30
C VAL A 261 -13.02 -1.53 -13.18
N HIS A 262 -12.78 -2.31 -12.13
CA HIS A 262 -13.74 -3.28 -11.64
C HIS A 262 -14.39 -2.77 -10.36
N GLY A 263 -15.72 -2.76 -10.32
CA GLY A 263 -16.51 -2.37 -9.16
C GLY A 263 -17.42 -3.49 -8.69
N ALA A 264 -18.04 -3.32 -7.52
CA ALA A 264 -18.93 -4.33 -6.99
C ALA A 264 -20.26 -4.33 -7.76
N VAL A 265 -20.92 -3.17 -7.84
CA VAL A 265 -22.22 -3.04 -8.51
C VAL A 265 -22.35 -1.72 -9.25
N ALA A 266 -23.17 -1.71 -10.29
CA ALA A 266 -23.61 -0.49 -10.96
C ALA A 266 -25.14 -0.47 -11.08
N ASP A 267 -25.75 0.72 -11.15
CA ASP A 267 -27.16 0.82 -11.57
C ASP A 267 -27.31 1.00 -13.09
N ARG A 268 -28.55 0.99 -13.57
CA ARG A 268 -28.88 1.23 -14.99
C ARG A 268 -28.56 2.64 -15.49
N ARG A 269 -28.32 3.60 -14.60
CA ARG A 269 -27.89 4.95 -14.97
C ARG A 269 -26.38 4.99 -15.20
N GLY A 270 -25.64 4.05 -14.63
CA GLY A 270 -24.19 3.93 -14.69
C GLY A 270 -23.47 4.45 -13.46
N ASP A 271 -24.18 4.74 -12.37
CA ASP A 271 -23.54 5.00 -11.07
C ASP A 271 -22.87 3.70 -10.60
N VAL A 272 -21.61 3.75 -10.15
CA VAL A 272 -20.81 2.56 -9.76
C VAL A 272 -20.44 2.65 -8.28
N ALA A 273 -20.75 1.58 -7.55
CA ALA A 273 -20.33 1.39 -6.17
C ALA A 273 -19.04 0.58 -6.08
N LEU A 274 -18.11 1.08 -5.27
CA LEU A 274 -16.86 0.42 -4.92
C LEU A 274 -16.84 0.08 -3.43
N SER A 275 -15.89 -0.74 -3.04
CA SER A 275 -15.67 -1.12 -1.65
C SER A 275 -14.20 -0.95 -1.29
N GLU A 276 -13.97 -0.40 -0.10
CA GLU A 276 -12.65 -0.27 0.51
C GLU A 276 -12.05 -1.65 0.85
N PRO A 277 -10.71 -1.80 0.83
CA PRO A 277 -9.72 -0.74 0.65
C PRO A 277 -9.45 -0.40 -0.83
N LEU A 278 -9.17 0.89 -1.12
CA LEU A 278 -9.17 1.45 -2.48
C LEU A 278 -7.79 1.78 -3.04
N LEU A 279 -6.70 1.57 -2.30
CA LEU A 279 -5.33 1.87 -2.75
C LEU A 279 -5.21 3.29 -3.34
N GLU A 280 -5.06 3.45 -4.66
CA GLU A 280 -4.93 4.75 -5.33
C GLU A 280 -6.24 5.58 -5.37
N GLY A 281 -7.32 5.07 -4.79
CA GLY A 281 -8.61 5.73 -4.68
C GLY A 281 -9.39 5.70 -5.99
N VAL A 282 -10.22 6.71 -6.24
CA VAL A 282 -11.01 6.83 -7.48
C VAL A 282 -10.50 7.92 -8.42
N TRP A 283 -9.33 8.48 -8.13
CA TRP A 283 -8.84 9.67 -8.81
C TRP A 283 -8.63 9.45 -10.31
N GLY A 284 -8.14 8.28 -10.72
CA GLY A 284 -8.04 7.92 -12.14
C GLY A 284 -9.39 7.94 -12.87
N ALA A 285 -10.46 7.51 -12.21
CA ALA A 285 -11.82 7.56 -12.77
C ALA A 285 -12.31 9.00 -12.97
N TRP A 286 -12.02 9.89 -12.02
CA TRP A 286 -12.38 11.31 -12.12
C TRP A 286 -11.48 12.10 -13.07
N ALA A 287 -10.20 11.76 -13.16
CA ALA A 287 -9.20 12.42 -14.01
C ALA A 287 -9.33 12.08 -15.51
N ALA A 288 -9.93 10.93 -15.87
CA ALA A 288 -9.98 10.47 -17.25
C ALA A 288 -10.68 11.47 -18.19
N ARG A 289 -10.03 11.88 -19.28
CA ARG A 289 -10.60 12.86 -20.23
C ARG A 289 -11.95 12.44 -20.77
N ARG A 290 -12.09 11.18 -21.16
CA ARG A 290 -13.33 10.67 -21.77
C ARG A 290 -14.24 10.04 -20.72
N GLY A 291 -13.67 9.23 -19.83
CA GLY A 291 -14.40 8.60 -18.74
C GLY A 291 -13.95 7.18 -18.47
N VAL A 292 -14.87 6.38 -17.94
CA VAL A 292 -14.58 5.07 -17.36
C VAL A 292 -15.28 3.95 -18.12
N VAL A 293 -14.55 2.88 -18.42
CA VAL A 293 -15.14 1.58 -18.74
C VAL A 293 -15.19 0.78 -17.44
N ALA A 294 -16.40 0.56 -16.93
CA ALA A 294 -16.64 -0.11 -15.66
C ALA A 294 -17.10 -1.54 -15.90
N THR A 295 -16.33 -2.50 -15.37
CA THR A 295 -16.81 -3.87 -15.18
C THR A 295 -17.37 -4.00 -13.76
N VAL A 296 -18.45 -4.73 -13.57
CA VAL A 296 -19.05 -4.94 -12.24
C VAL A 296 -19.53 -6.37 -12.06
N GLU A 297 -19.62 -6.86 -10.83
CA GLU A 297 -20.19 -8.18 -10.56
C GLU A 297 -21.68 -8.27 -10.90
N ARG A 298 -22.40 -7.16 -10.72
CA ARG A 298 -23.84 -7.11 -10.99
C ARG A 298 -24.33 -5.71 -11.32
N VAL A 299 -25.23 -5.64 -12.28
CA VAL A 299 -26.04 -4.45 -12.57
C VAL A 299 -27.37 -4.57 -11.81
N VAL A 300 -27.66 -3.58 -10.97
CA VAL A 300 -28.90 -3.50 -10.17
C VAL A 300 -29.85 -2.44 -10.73
N GLU A 301 -31.09 -2.42 -10.23
CA GLU A 301 -32.08 -1.42 -10.65
C GLU A 301 -31.64 0.00 -10.28
N ASP A 302 -31.29 0.19 -9.01
CA ASP A 302 -30.78 1.43 -8.44
C ASP A 302 -29.82 1.16 -7.26
N LEU A 303 -29.03 2.18 -6.90
CA LEU A 303 -28.13 2.15 -5.75
C LEU A 303 -28.72 2.90 -4.54
N ALA A 304 -30.04 2.88 -4.35
CA ALA A 304 -30.67 3.54 -3.21
C ALA A 304 -30.04 3.08 -1.89
N TYR A 305 -29.83 4.04 -0.98
CA TYR A 305 -29.18 3.85 0.32
C TYR A 305 -27.69 3.45 0.28
N LEU A 306 -27.12 3.21 -0.90
CA LEU A 306 -25.67 2.96 -1.11
C LEU A 306 -24.90 4.24 -1.46
N GLY A 307 -25.49 5.42 -1.29
CA GLY A 307 -24.87 6.71 -1.61
C GLY A 307 -23.41 6.87 -1.13
N PRO A 308 -23.05 6.50 0.12
CA PRO A 308 -21.67 6.54 0.59
C PRO A 308 -20.69 5.61 -0.16
N ARG A 309 -21.21 4.56 -0.82
CA ARG A 309 -20.45 3.57 -1.60
C ARG A 309 -20.39 3.91 -3.08
N VAL A 310 -21.24 4.81 -3.59
CA VAL A 310 -21.16 5.29 -4.97
C VAL A 310 -19.94 6.19 -5.11
N ARG A 311 -18.90 5.71 -5.79
CA ARG A 311 -17.62 6.44 -5.92
C ARG A 311 -17.37 6.97 -7.33
N ILE A 312 -18.06 6.42 -8.33
CA ILE A 312 -17.97 6.88 -9.72
C ILE A 312 -19.40 7.14 -10.22
N PRO A 313 -19.78 8.41 -10.45
CA PRO A 313 -21.13 8.73 -10.89
C PRO A 313 -21.33 8.47 -12.39
N ALA A 314 -22.58 8.21 -12.78
CA ALA A 314 -23.02 7.88 -14.14
C ALA A 314 -22.43 8.76 -15.24
N HIS A 315 -22.34 10.08 -15.02
CA HIS A 315 -21.81 11.03 -16.00
C HIS A 315 -20.29 10.92 -16.23
N ARG A 316 -19.59 10.05 -15.49
CA ARG A 316 -18.18 9.71 -15.69
C ARG A 316 -18.00 8.36 -16.39
N VAL A 317 -19.08 7.58 -16.52
CA VAL A 317 -19.03 6.22 -17.03
C VAL A 317 -19.43 6.20 -18.51
N LEU A 318 -18.53 5.66 -19.32
CA LEU A 318 -18.70 5.44 -20.76
C LEU A 318 -19.54 4.18 -21.00
N ALA A 319 -19.18 3.10 -20.33
CA ALA A 319 -19.81 1.79 -20.47
C ALA A 319 -19.83 1.05 -19.13
N VAL A 320 -20.91 0.31 -18.89
CA VAL A 320 -21.04 -0.64 -17.79
C VAL A 320 -21.15 -2.04 -18.39
N VAL A 321 -20.35 -2.96 -17.87
CA VAL A 321 -20.32 -4.37 -18.26
C VAL A 321 -20.53 -5.22 -17.01
N GLU A 322 -21.58 -6.04 -17.00
CA GLU A 322 -21.72 -7.09 -15.99
C GLU A 322 -20.73 -8.22 -16.31
N ALA A 323 -19.74 -8.42 -15.44
CA ALA A 323 -18.66 -9.39 -15.57
C ALA A 323 -18.35 -10.00 -14.19
N PRO A 324 -19.10 -11.04 -13.77
CA PRO A 324 -18.89 -11.71 -12.49
C PRO A 324 -17.49 -12.32 -12.38
N PHE A 325 -16.85 -12.24 -11.22
CA PHE A 325 -15.41 -12.52 -11.05
C PHE A 325 -14.52 -11.62 -11.93
N GLY A 326 -14.94 -10.39 -12.17
CA GLY A 326 -14.25 -9.47 -13.06
C GLY A 326 -12.91 -8.98 -12.51
N ALA A 327 -12.67 -9.09 -11.20
CA ALA A 327 -11.37 -8.83 -10.57
C ALA A 327 -10.38 -9.99 -10.70
N HIS A 328 -10.83 -11.20 -11.08
CA HIS A 328 -9.95 -12.39 -11.10
C HIS A 328 -8.72 -12.15 -11.99
N PRO A 329 -7.51 -12.54 -11.52
CA PRO A 329 -7.20 -13.35 -10.33
C PRO A 329 -7.09 -12.59 -9.00
N GLY A 330 -7.33 -11.29 -8.96
CA GLY A 330 -7.57 -10.61 -7.68
C GLY A 330 -8.94 -10.99 -7.10
N GLY A 331 -9.18 -10.58 -5.86
CA GLY A 331 -10.45 -10.81 -5.19
C GLY A 331 -11.40 -9.61 -5.29
N LEU A 332 -12.61 -9.78 -4.77
CA LEU A 332 -13.52 -8.68 -4.48
C LEU A 332 -14.02 -8.79 -3.03
N PHE A 333 -13.77 -7.76 -2.24
CA PHE A 333 -14.34 -7.60 -0.91
C PHE A 333 -15.47 -6.56 -0.96
N ALA A 334 -16.71 -7.00 -0.82
CA ALA A 334 -17.91 -6.18 -1.05
C ALA A 334 -18.94 -6.31 0.09
N PRO A 335 -18.57 -6.09 1.37
CA PRO A 335 -19.49 -6.26 2.48
C PRO A 335 -20.67 -5.29 2.40
N GLY A 336 -21.88 -5.82 2.58
CA GLY A 336 -23.11 -5.03 2.56
C GLY A 336 -23.53 -4.51 1.19
N LEU A 337 -22.88 -4.95 0.11
CA LEU A 337 -23.31 -4.72 -1.26
C LEU A 337 -24.09 -5.95 -1.78
N PRO A 338 -24.98 -5.81 -2.78
CA PRO A 338 -25.87 -6.90 -3.21
C PRO A 338 -25.19 -7.92 -4.15
N VAL A 339 -23.97 -8.30 -3.80
CA VAL A 339 -23.10 -9.27 -4.50
C VAL A 339 -22.26 -10.03 -3.48
N ASP A 340 -21.88 -11.25 -3.83
CA ASP A 340 -20.99 -12.05 -2.99
C ASP A 340 -19.54 -11.58 -3.15
N SER A 341 -18.78 -11.62 -2.06
CA SER A 341 -17.34 -11.43 -2.11
C SER A 341 -16.64 -12.69 -2.63
N TYR A 342 -15.40 -12.55 -3.08
CA TYR A 342 -14.48 -13.67 -3.35
C TYR A 342 -13.04 -13.26 -3.03
N GLY A 343 -12.23 -14.22 -2.59
CA GLY A 343 -10.80 -14.03 -2.29
C GLY A 343 -9.93 -14.05 -3.55
N GLU A 344 -8.64 -13.77 -3.36
CA GLU A 344 -7.64 -13.79 -4.43
C GLU A 344 -7.24 -15.21 -4.84
N ASP A 345 -6.85 -15.36 -6.11
CA ASP A 345 -6.36 -16.62 -6.68
C ASP A 345 -4.83 -16.66 -6.68
N ILE A 346 -4.25 -16.84 -5.50
CA ILE A 346 -2.80 -16.94 -5.31
C ILE A 346 -2.16 -18.01 -6.23
N PRO A 347 -2.72 -19.23 -6.37
CA PRO A 347 -2.19 -20.21 -7.32
C PRO A 347 -2.13 -19.69 -8.76
N PHE A 348 -3.12 -18.91 -9.21
CA PHE A 348 -3.08 -18.29 -10.55
C PHE A 348 -1.96 -17.25 -10.68
N TRP A 349 -1.70 -16.46 -9.63
CA TRP A 349 -0.57 -15.53 -9.63
C TRP A 349 0.78 -16.26 -9.73
N VAL A 350 0.93 -17.37 -8.98
CA VAL A 350 2.13 -18.22 -9.04
C VAL A 350 2.28 -18.85 -10.43
N GLU A 351 1.18 -19.31 -11.04
CA GLU A 351 1.16 -19.84 -12.40
C GLU A 351 1.60 -18.78 -13.42
N ALA A 352 1.00 -17.58 -13.38
CA ALA A 352 1.36 -16.46 -14.26
C ALA A 352 2.82 -16.04 -14.09
N ARG A 353 3.32 -15.98 -12.84
CA ARG A 353 4.72 -15.71 -12.52
C ARG A 353 5.66 -16.78 -13.08
N THR A 354 5.27 -18.04 -13.01
CA THR A 354 6.08 -19.14 -13.56
C THR A 354 6.15 -19.03 -15.08
N ALA A 355 5.01 -18.75 -15.71
CA ALA A 355 4.91 -18.58 -17.16
C ALA A 355 5.80 -17.46 -17.69
N THR A 356 5.98 -16.34 -16.96
CA THR A 356 6.86 -15.23 -17.39
C THR A 356 8.31 -15.65 -17.59
N ARG A 357 8.72 -16.79 -17.02
CA ARG A 357 10.07 -17.37 -17.14
C ARG A 357 10.16 -18.55 -18.12
N GLN A 358 9.06 -19.27 -18.37
CA GLN A 358 9.11 -20.60 -18.99
C GLN A 358 8.05 -20.88 -20.07
N GLY A 359 7.18 -19.92 -20.44
CA GLY A 359 6.16 -20.19 -21.47
C GLY A 359 5.03 -19.17 -21.55
N PHE A 360 5.34 -17.86 -21.50
CA PHE A 360 4.30 -16.84 -21.32
C PHE A 360 3.34 -16.71 -22.50
N ASP A 361 3.78 -16.92 -23.74
CA ASP A 361 2.90 -16.87 -24.91
C ASP A 361 1.81 -17.95 -24.90
N GLU A 362 2.15 -19.15 -24.43
CA GLU A 362 1.19 -20.25 -24.30
C GLU A 362 0.20 -19.97 -23.18
N TRP A 363 0.71 -19.51 -22.04
CA TRP A 363 -0.12 -19.09 -20.92
C TRP A 363 -1.08 -17.95 -21.31
N ALA A 364 -0.58 -16.91 -22.00
CA ALA A 364 -1.38 -15.78 -22.48
C ALA A 364 -2.42 -16.23 -23.51
N ARG A 365 -2.03 -17.12 -24.45
CA ARG A 365 -2.96 -17.70 -25.41
C ARG A 365 -4.10 -18.44 -24.70
N HIS A 366 -3.77 -19.31 -23.76
CA HIS A 366 -4.73 -20.12 -23.03
C HIS A 366 -5.67 -19.27 -22.14
N TRP A 367 -5.15 -18.33 -21.36
CA TRP A 367 -5.99 -17.61 -20.40
C TRP A 367 -6.61 -16.32 -20.94
N VAL A 368 -6.06 -15.74 -22.00
CA VAL A 368 -6.44 -14.39 -22.46
C VAL A 368 -6.90 -14.37 -23.91
N LEU A 369 -6.19 -15.02 -24.83
CA LEU A 369 -6.46 -14.86 -26.27
C LEU A 369 -7.52 -15.83 -26.80
N GLU A 370 -7.52 -17.09 -26.35
CA GLU A 370 -8.45 -18.12 -26.80
C GLU A 370 -9.88 -17.94 -26.28
N PRO A 371 -10.13 -17.61 -25.00
CA PRO A 371 -11.49 -17.32 -24.54
C PRO A 371 -12.04 -16.09 -25.27
N ALA A 372 -13.04 -16.28 -26.13
CA ALA A 372 -13.65 -15.24 -26.95
C ALA A 372 -14.61 -14.35 -26.13
N THR A 373 -15.03 -14.81 -24.96
CA THR A 373 -15.91 -14.05 -24.04
C THR A 373 -15.45 -14.16 -22.60
N HIS A 374 -16.00 -13.30 -21.74
CA HIS A 374 -15.80 -13.40 -20.29
C HIS A 374 -16.39 -14.71 -19.74
N ASP A 375 -17.53 -15.17 -20.26
CA ASP A 375 -18.13 -16.44 -19.84
C ASP A 375 -17.27 -17.66 -20.22
N GLU A 376 -16.66 -17.67 -21.40
CA GLU A 376 -15.72 -18.73 -21.79
C GLU A 376 -14.48 -18.76 -20.88
N TYR A 377 -14.03 -17.59 -20.41
CA TYR A 377 -12.95 -17.50 -19.43
C TYR A 377 -13.36 -18.15 -18.09
N LEU A 378 -14.56 -17.86 -17.60
CA LEU A 378 -15.07 -18.47 -16.36
C LEU A 378 -15.31 -19.98 -16.51
N GLN A 379 -15.82 -20.43 -17.65
CA GLN A 379 -15.96 -21.84 -17.97
C GLN A 379 -14.60 -22.56 -17.94
N ARG A 380 -13.55 -21.90 -18.44
CA ARG A 380 -12.18 -22.41 -18.42
C ARG A 380 -11.59 -22.47 -17.01
N LEU A 381 -11.89 -21.49 -16.15
CA LEU A 381 -11.52 -21.56 -14.72
C LEU A 381 -12.21 -22.72 -14.01
N GLY A 382 -13.46 -23.00 -14.37
CA GLY A 382 -14.24 -24.11 -13.83
C GLY A 382 -14.98 -23.76 -12.54
N ALA A 383 -16.13 -24.40 -12.35
CA ALA A 383 -17.04 -24.11 -11.23
C ALA A 383 -16.39 -24.37 -9.85
N ASP A 384 -15.54 -25.39 -9.73
CA ASP A 384 -14.88 -25.74 -8.45
C ASP A 384 -13.92 -24.64 -8.00
N ARG A 385 -13.13 -24.07 -8.93
CA ARG A 385 -12.23 -22.96 -8.62
C ARG A 385 -12.99 -21.71 -8.24
N LEU A 386 -14.09 -21.40 -8.94
CA LEU A 386 -14.96 -20.27 -8.59
C LEU A 386 -15.64 -20.44 -7.23
N ALA A 387 -16.06 -21.66 -6.88
CA ALA A 387 -16.62 -21.97 -5.56
C ALA A 387 -15.56 -21.86 -4.46
N TRP A 388 -14.35 -22.34 -4.72
CA TRP A 388 -13.20 -22.18 -3.82
C TRP A 388 -12.89 -20.70 -3.57
N LEU A 389 -12.82 -19.85 -4.61
CA LEU A 389 -12.59 -18.41 -4.43
C LEU A 389 -13.63 -17.74 -3.52
N ARG A 390 -14.89 -18.17 -3.59
CA ARG A 390 -15.94 -17.68 -2.66
C ARG A 390 -15.71 -18.17 -1.23
N SER A 391 -15.31 -19.43 -1.03
CA SER A 391 -15.04 -19.94 0.32
C SER A 391 -13.86 -19.25 1.00
N ARG A 392 -12.91 -18.72 0.22
CA ARG A 392 -11.77 -17.91 0.73
C ARG A 392 -12.18 -16.62 1.45
N THR A 393 -13.44 -16.20 1.37
CA THR A 393 -13.94 -15.03 2.09
C THR A 393 -14.27 -15.31 3.55
N ASP A 394 -14.38 -16.59 3.94
CA ASP A 394 -14.50 -16.97 5.34
C ASP A 394 -13.20 -16.60 6.07
N PRO A 395 -13.26 -15.73 7.11
CA PRO A 395 -12.10 -15.38 7.92
C PRO A 395 -11.41 -16.58 8.56
N GLU A 396 -12.08 -17.73 8.71
CA GLU A 396 -11.53 -18.96 9.29
C GLU A 396 -11.01 -19.95 8.23
N SER A 397 -11.13 -19.64 6.93
CA SER A 397 -10.65 -20.55 5.87
C SER A 397 -9.13 -20.79 5.87
N TRP A 398 -8.35 -20.04 6.68
CA TRP A 398 -6.91 -20.27 6.85
C TRP A 398 -6.59 -21.57 7.58
N HIS A 399 -7.52 -22.14 8.36
CA HIS A 399 -7.29 -23.44 9.02
C HIS A 399 -7.03 -24.56 8.01
N GLU A 400 -7.65 -24.48 6.82
CA GLU A 400 -7.41 -25.42 5.73
C GLU A 400 -5.97 -25.29 5.20
N ASP A 401 -5.49 -24.05 5.01
CA ASP A 401 -4.12 -23.77 4.57
C ASP A 401 -3.11 -24.25 5.62
N ALA A 402 -3.36 -23.97 6.91
CA ALA A 402 -2.51 -24.41 8.01
C ALA A 402 -2.47 -25.94 8.16
N ALA A 403 -3.59 -26.63 7.86
CA ALA A 403 -3.63 -28.10 7.87
C ALA A 403 -2.91 -28.71 6.66
N ALA A 404 -2.96 -28.06 5.49
CA ALA A 404 -2.25 -28.48 4.29
C ALA A 404 -0.74 -28.22 4.39
N HIS A 405 -0.35 -27.14 5.07
CA HIS A 405 1.03 -26.69 5.23
C HIS A 405 1.34 -26.50 6.72
N PRO A 406 1.56 -27.61 7.46
CA PRO A 406 1.89 -27.53 8.88
C PRO A 406 3.23 -26.80 9.09
N VAL A 407 3.33 -26.07 10.20
CA VAL A 407 4.56 -25.36 10.57
C VAL A 407 5.70 -26.34 10.75
N ASP A 408 6.80 -26.10 10.03
CA ASP A 408 8.05 -26.85 10.21
C ASP A 408 8.74 -26.44 11.51
N GLU A 409 8.85 -27.37 12.46
CA GLU A 409 9.51 -27.13 13.74
C GLU A 409 10.97 -27.64 13.84
N GLU A 410 11.43 -28.37 12.82
CA GLU A 410 12.68 -29.12 12.86
C GLU A 410 13.78 -28.45 12.04
N THR A 411 13.42 -27.80 10.93
CA THR A 411 14.42 -27.15 10.08
C THR A 411 15.11 -26.02 10.84
N PRO A 412 16.46 -25.98 10.86
CA PRO A 412 17.22 -24.89 11.48
C PRO A 412 16.85 -23.51 10.91
N ALA A 413 17.01 -22.47 11.73
CA ALA A 413 16.68 -21.12 11.32
C ALA A 413 17.54 -20.65 10.13
N SER A 414 16.91 -20.17 9.05
CA SER A 414 17.58 -19.54 7.91
C SER A 414 18.21 -18.19 8.28
N ASP A 415 19.01 -17.65 7.37
CA ASP A 415 19.57 -16.30 7.51
C ASP A 415 18.44 -15.26 7.65
N TRP A 416 17.37 -15.40 6.87
CA TRP A 416 16.21 -14.52 6.94
C TRP A 416 15.42 -14.66 8.25
N GLU A 417 15.27 -15.88 8.76
CA GLU A 417 14.61 -16.11 10.05
C GLU A 417 15.42 -15.48 11.21
N ARG A 418 16.75 -15.61 11.18
CA ARG A 418 17.62 -14.96 12.18
C ARG A 418 17.55 -13.43 12.09
N ALA A 419 17.57 -12.88 10.87
CA ALA A 419 17.40 -11.44 10.65
C ALA A 419 16.03 -10.95 11.13
N ALA A 420 14.97 -11.71 10.86
CA ALA A 420 13.61 -11.38 11.27
C ALA A 420 13.43 -11.40 12.79
N VAL A 421 13.96 -12.40 13.49
CA VAL A 421 13.93 -12.46 14.96
C VAL A 421 14.68 -11.27 15.58
N ALA A 422 15.88 -10.95 15.07
CA ALA A 422 16.60 -9.76 15.50
C ALA A 422 15.81 -8.47 15.21
N ALA A 423 15.07 -8.43 14.10
CA ALA A 423 14.25 -7.28 13.72
C ALA A 423 13.02 -7.12 14.62
N VAL A 424 12.42 -8.22 15.11
CA VAL A 424 11.36 -8.17 16.12
C VAL A 424 11.85 -7.43 17.36
N ALA A 425 12.99 -7.84 17.91
CA ALA A 425 13.56 -7.21 19.11
C ALA A 425 13.90 -5.72 18.89
N GLU A 426 14.49 -5.39 17.74
CA GLU A 426 14.85 -4.01 17.40
C GLU A 426 13.61 -3.14 17.16
N LEU A 427 12.57 -3.66 16.51
CA LEU A 427 11.30 -2.96 16.31
C LEU A 427 10.64 -2.66 17.65
N ARG A 428 10.58 -3.62 18.58
CA ARG A 428 10.01 -3.40 19.92
C ARG A 428 10.72 -2.28 20.66
N ARG A 429 12.07 -2.23 20.59
CA ARG A 429 12.86 -1.12 21.12
C ARG A 429 12.45 0.22 20.50
N VAL A 430 12.40 0.31 19.17
CA VAL A 430 12.05 1.55 18.45
C VAL A 430 10.60 1.97 18.69
N ILE A 431 9.66 1.02 18.78
CA ILE A 431 8.25 1.25 19.13
C ILE A 431 8.17 1.89 20.51
N ALA A 432 8.86 1.33 21.51
CA ALA A 432 8.87 1.87 22.87
C ALA A 432 9.49 3.27 22.94
N GLU A 433 10.64 3.49 22.28
CA GLU A 433 11.34 4.78 22.25
C GLU A 433 10.53 5.88 21.57
N CYS A 434 9.85 5.55 20.47
CA CYS A 434 8.98 6.50 19.78
C CYS A 434 7.63 6.68 20.47
N GLY A 435 7.23 5.72 21.31
CA GLY A 435 5.86 5.52 21.75
C GLY A 435 4.92 5.34 20.57
N ALA A 436 5.25 4.47 19.62
CA ALA A 436 4.53 4.38 18.35
C ALA A 436 3.03 4.10 18.52
N ASP A 437 2.20 4.82 17.77
CA ASP A 437 0.76 4.57 17.67
C ASP A 437 0.48 3.52 16.58
N ALA A 438 1.31 3.49 15.53
CA ALA A 438 1.18 2.55 14.43
C ALA A 438 2.52 2.06 13.89
N VAL A 439 2.54 0.83 13.38
CA VAL A 439 3.66 0.25 12.64
C VAL A 439 3.23 -0.04 11.21
N LEU A 440 3.91 0.58 10.24
CA LEU A 440 3.73 0.21 8.84
C LEU A 440 4.62 -0.99 8.50
N ALA A 441 3.97 -2.07 8.09
CA ALA A 441 4.63 -3.31 7.70
C ALA A 441 4.92 -3.30 6.18
N GLY A 442 6.19 -3.22 5.81
CA GLY A 442 6.64 -3.38 4.42
C GLY A 442 6.64 -4.85 4.01
N ALA A 443 6.30 -5.16 2.77
CA ALA A 443 6.12 -6.53 2.33
C ALA A 443 7.40 -7.39 2.34
N GLY A 444 7.23 -8.72 2.36
CA GLY A 444 8.32 -9.69 2.54
C GLY A 444 8.73 -9.80 4.01
N VAL A 445 9.93 -10.27 4.33
CA VAL A 445 10.37 -10.56 5.73
C VAL A 445 10.10 -9.43 6.73
N ALA A 446 10.16 -8.17 6.29
CA ALA A 446 9.83 -7.01 7.11
C ALA A 446 8.39 -7.03 7.69
N ASN A 447 7.40 -7.56 6.95
CA ASN A 447 6.03 -7.65 7.46
C ASN A 447 5.93 -8.70 8.57
N LEU A 448 6.57 -9.85 8.41
CA LEU A 448 6.55 -10.93 9.40
C LEU A 448 7.17 -10.46 10.71
N ALA A 449 8.30 -9.75 10.64
CA ALA A 449 8.92 -9.14 11.81
C ALA A 449 8.02 -8.08 12.47
N ALA A 450 7.39 -7.21 11.68
CA ALA A 450 6.45 -6.20 12.20
C ALA A 450 5.21 -6.83 12.85
N TRP A 451 4.68 -7.90 12.28
CA TRP A 451 3.52 -8.63 12.80
C TRP A 451 3.80 -9.23 14.17
N VAL A 452 4.91 -9.97 14.29
CA VAL A 452 5.31 -10.58 15.57
C VAL A 452 5.61 -9.50 16.61
N ALA A 453 6.36 -8.45 16.24
CA ALA A 453 6.67 -7.35 17.16
C ALA A 453 5.41 -6.65 17.70
N VAL A 454 4.43 -6.35 16.85
CA VAL A 454 3.18 -5.71 17.28
C VAL A 454 2.32 -6.67 18.09
N ASP A 455 2.25 -7.95 17.75
CA ASP A 455 1.49 -8.93 18.54
C ASP A 455 2.07 -9.08 19.96
N GLU A 456 3.40 -9.15 20.08
CA GLU A 456 4.09 -9.18 21.38
C GLU A 456 3.86 -7.91 22.21
N GLU A 457 3.98 -6.73 21.60
CA GLU A 457 3.73 -5.46 22.30
C GLU A 457 2.28 -5.38 22.82
N ARG A 458 1.31 -5.80 22.00
CA ARG A 458 -0.10 -5.85 22.40
C ARG A 458 -0.37 -6.86 23.50
N ALA A 459 0.28 -8.02 23.47
CA ALA A 459 0.15 -9.03 24.51
C ALA A 459 0.59 -8.51 25.89
N THR A 460 1.47 -7.51 25.93
CA THR A 460 1.88 -6.81 27.15
C THR A 460 1.02 -5.59 27.52
N GLY A 461 -0.06 -5.33 26.77
CA GLY A 461 -1.00 -4.22 26.99
C GLY A 461 -0.71 -2.96 26.15
N GLY A 462 0.21 -3.03 25.19
CA GLY A 462 0.48 -1.95 24.24
C GLY A 462 -0.71 -1.65 23.32
N ALA A 463 -0.83 -0.39 22.90
CA ALA A 463 -1.90 0.09 22.02
C ALA A 463 -1.48 0.28 20.56
N VAL A 464 -0.28 -0.19 20.19
CA VAL A 464 0.27 -0.05 18.83
C VAL A 464 -0.54 -0.89 17.84
N GLU A 465 -0.84 -0.29 16.69
CA GLU A 465 -1.64 -0.92 15.62
C GLU A 465 -0.82 -1.14 14.35
N LEU A 466 -1.16 -2.18 13.58
CA LEU A 466 -0.57 -2.39 12.24
C LEU A 466 -1.27 -1.50 11.21
N THR A 467 -0.52 -0.96 10.25
CA THR A 467 -1.06 -0.25 9.09
C THR A 467 -0.40 -0.71 7.79
N ALA A 468 -1.13 -0.62 6.67
CA ALA A 468 -0.65 -0.99 5.35
C ALA A 468 -1.19 -0.05 4.27
N GLU A 469 -0.36 0.26 3.27
CA GLU A 469 -0.59 1.29 2.24
C GLU A 469 -1.84 1.10 1.39
N LEU A 470 -2.39 -0.12 1.33
CA LEU A 470 -3.65 -0.42 0.64
C LEU A 470 -4.83 0.43 1.17
N GLY A 471 -4.72 0.93 2.41
CA GLY A 471 -5.74 1.73 3.08
C GLY A 471 -6.19 1.11 4.38
N MET A 472 -5.30 0.39 5.09
CA MET A 472 -5.65 -0.41 6.26
C MET A 472 -5.02 0.17 7.52
N LEU A 473 -5.81 0.33 8.59
CA LEU A 473 -5.33 0.65 9.93
C LEU A 473 -6.00 -0.26 10.97
N GLY A 474 -5.16 -0.87 11.80
CA GLY A 474 -5.55 -1.80 12.86
C GLY A 474 -5.84 -3.22 12.39
N TYR A 475 -5.33 -3.63 11.22
CA TYR A 475 -5.55 -4.99 10.73
C TYR A 475 -4.87 -6.05 11.61
N ARG A 476 -5.33 -7.29 11.49
CA ARG A 476 -4.72 -8.45 12.13
C ARG A 476 -4.22 -9.40 11.04
N PRO A 477 -2.96 -9.86 11.12
CA PRO A 477 -2.47 -10.86 10.19
C PRO A 477 -3.24 -12.18 10.33
N THR A 478 -3.41 -12.87 9.20
CA THR A 478 -4.03 -14.19 9.16
C THR A 478 -2.93 -15.25 9.25
N PRO A 479 -2.99 -16.23 10.18
CA PRO A 479 -2.02 -17.33 10.19
C PRO A 479 -2.03 -18.13 8.88
N ALA A 480 -0.91 -18.78 8.56
CA ALA A 480 -0.71 -19.54 7.32
C ALA A 480 -0.89 -18.75 6.01
N ASP A 481 -0.90 -17.41 6.07
CA ASP A 481 -0.97 -16.56 4.89
C ASP A 481 -0.07 -15.33 5.07
N PRO A 482 1.13 -15.33 4.46
CA PRO A 482 2.10 -14.28 4.68
C PRO A 482 1.81 -13.03 3.83
N TYR A 483 0.79 -13.06 2.98
CA TYR A 483 0.45 -11.94 2.10
C TYR A 483 -0.23 -10.82 2.87
N ILE A 484 0.42 -9.65 2.91
CA ILE A 484 -0.06 -8.50 3.70
C ILE A 484 -1.43 -7.95 3.28
N PHE A 485 -1.84 -8.17 2.03
CA PHE A 485 -3.09 -7.66 1.49
C PHE A 485 -4.17 -8.72 1.34
N ASN A 486 -4.03 -9.85 2.04
CA ASN A 486 -4.99 -10.94 2.05
C ASN A 486 -6.40 -10.46 2.42
N HIS A 487 -7.39 -10.80 1.58
CA HIS A 487 -8.79 -10.45 1.78
C HIS A 487 -9.37 -10.88 3.13
N ARG A 488 -8.87 -11.96 3.73
CA ARG A 488 -9.33 -12.45 5.05
C ARG A 488 -9.09 -11.45 6.19
N THR A 489 -8.15 -10.53 6.00
CA THR A 489 -7.84 -9.50 7.00
C THR A 489 -8.86 -8.36 6.99
N PHE A 490 -9.57 -8.14 5.86
CA PHE A 490 -10.42 -6.97 5.68
C PHE A 490 -11.66 -6.94 6.60
N PRO A 491 -12.43 -8.03 6.78
CA PRO A 491 -13.64 -8.00 7.61
C PRO A 491 -13.41 -7.51 9.05
N ALA A 492 -12.28 -7.88 9.64
CA ALA A 492 -11.93 -7.54 11.02
C ALA A 492 -11.09 -6.27 11.15
N THR A 493 -10.68 -5.65 10.03
CA THR A 493 -9.87 -4.43 10.05
C THR A 493 -10.73 -3.24 10.50
N PRO A 494 -10.39 -2.55 11.59
CA PRO A 494 -11.20 -1.44 12.13
C PRO A 494 -11.39 -0.28 11.15
N MET A 495 -10.40 -0.01 10.30
CA MET A 495 -10.46 1.06 9.31
C MET A 495 -9.91 0.61 7.96
N LEU A 496 -10.81 0.60 6.97
CA LEU A 496 -10.51 0.44 5.55
C LEU A 496 -10.78 1.76 4.82
N SER A 497 -9.81 2.20 4.01
CA SER A 497 -9.81 3.49 3.32
C SER A 497 -8.95 3.39 2.05
N ASP A 498 -7.99 4.30 1.84
CA ASP A 498 -7.10 4.39 0.68
C ASP A 498 -5.66 4.78 1.07
N ALA A 499 -4.76 4.74 0.09
CA ALA A 499 -3.35 5.06 0.27
C ALA A 499 -3.11 6.53 0.63
N SER A 500 -3.97 7.45 0.18
CA SER A 500 -3.88 8.86 0.57
C SER A 500 -4.09 9.02 2.08
N THR A 501 -5.01 8.24 2.63
CA THR A 501 -5.27 8.21 4.07
C THR A 501 -4.11 7.62 4.84
N VAL A 502 -3.62 6.44 4.44
CA VAL A 502 -2.52 5.79 5.17
C VAL A 502 -1.20 6.54 4.96
N LEU A 503 -0.71 6.68 3.74
CA LEU A 503 0.60 7.27 3.47
C LEU A 503 0.62 8.79 3.70
N GLY A 504 -0.50 9.47 3.41
CA GLY A 504 -0.60 10.92 3.57
C GLY A 504 -0.91 11.37 5.00
N MET A 505 -1.79 10.67 5.72
CA MET A 505 -2.27 11.10 7.04
C MET A 505 -1.76 10.23 8.20
N VAL A 506 -1.87 8.90 8.11
CA VAL A 506 -1.43 8.01 9.20
C VAL A 506 0.10 8.05 9.32
N VAL A 507 0.81 7.85 8.22
CA VAL A 507 2.28 7.86 8.19
C VAL A 507 2.81 9.29 8.14
N GLY A 508 2.23 10.10 7.25
CA GLY A 508 2.75 11.43 6.94
C GLY A 508 2.22 12.56 7.82
N GLY A 509 1.15 12.33 8.58
CA GLY A 509 0.49 13.36 9.37
C GLY A 509 1.06 13.50 10.79
N PRO A 510 0.94 14.68 11.41
CA PRO A 510 1.46 14.91 12.77
C PRO A 510 0.62 14.24 13.88
N GLY A 511 -0.54 13.68 13.53
CA GLY A 511 -1.49 13.12 14.49
C GLY A 511 -1.24 11.65 14.84
N THR A 512 -0.24 11.01 14.26
CA THR A 512 0.06 9.59 14.48
C THR A 512 1.57 9.39 14.46
N ARG A 513 2.10 8.77 15.51
CA ARG A 513 3.52 8.40 15.60
C ARG A 513 3.72 7.06 14.93
N THR A 514 4.18 7.09 13.68
CA THR A 514 4.39 5.86 12.90
C THR A 514 5.85 5.42 12.92
N VAL A 515 6.06 4.14 13.22
CA VAL A 515 7.33 3.44 12.97
C VAL A 515 7.18 2.59 11.71
N ALA A 516 8.22 2.54 10.90
CA ALA A 516 8.25 1.75 9.68
C ALA A 516 9.15 0.52 9.85
N CYS A 517 8.72 -0.61 9.28
CA CYS A 517 9.55 -1.78 9.07
C CYS A 517 9.62 -2.06 7.57
N LEU A 518 10.78 -1.87 6.94
CA LEU A 518 10.93 -1.98 5.48
C LEU A 518 12.02 -2.98 5.09
N GLY A 519 11.93 -3.54 3.89
CA GLY A 519 13.03 -4.22 3.21
C GLY A 519 13.71 -3.30 2.20
N ALA A 520 14.88 -3.70 1.70
CA ALA A 520 15.58 -3.01 0.61
C ALA A 520 16.44 -3.97 -0.24
N ALA A 521 16.67 -3.62 -1.50
CA ALA A 521 17.62 -4.33 -2.36
C ALA A 521 19.06 -3.88 -2.09
N GLN A 522 19.28 -2.57 -1.94
CA GLN A 522 20.53 -2.00 -1.44
C GLN A 522 20.24 -1.05 -0.28
N VAL A 523 21.17 -0.98 0.67
CA VAL A 523 21.24 -0.02 1.77
C VAL A 523 22.64 0.56 1.79
N ASP A 524 22.77 1.89 1.85
CA ASP A 524 24.07 2.53 1.97
C ASP A 524 24.47 2.93 3.40
N ARG A 525 25.71 3.41 3.56
CA ARG A 525 26.25 3.86 4.85
C ARG A 525 25.39 4.92 5.54
N ARG A 526 24.59 5.69 4.79
CA ARG A 526 23.70 6.74 5.33
C ARG A 526 22.28 6.22 5.56
N GLY A 527 22.02 4.94 5.28
CA GLY A 527 20.71 4.32 5.39
C GLY A 527 19.79 4.64 4.21
N ASN A 528 20.27 5.21 3.11
CA ASN A 528 19.45 5.34 1.91
C ASN A 528 19.13 3.94 1.36
N LEU A 529 17.93 3.78 0.82
CA LEU A 529 17.43 2.50 0.32
C LEU A 529 17.25 2.54 -1.19
N ASN A 530 17.57 1.42 -1.85
CA ASN A 530 17.23 1.19 -3.25
C ASN A 530 16.30 0.00 -3.42
N SER A 531 15.24 0.21 -4.21
CA SER A 531 14.40 -0.84 -4.78
C SER A 531 13.94 -0.50 -6.21
N THR A 532 14.50 0.53 -6.85
CA THR A 532 14.01 1.06 -8.13
C THR A 532 14.89 0.68 -9.32
N THR A 533 16.19 1.01 -9.31
CA THR A 533 17.05 0.75 -10.47
C THR A 533 18.51 0.62 -10.03
N LEU A 534 19.26 -0.27 -10.68
CA LEU A 534 20.70 -0.44 -10.49
C LEU A 534 21.51 0.37 -11.51
N ALA A 535 22.81 0.57 -11.26
CA ALA A 535 23.67 1.39 -12.12
C ALA A 535 23.79 0.90 -13.57
N ASP A 536 23.57 -0.40 -13.81
CA ASP A 536 23.58 -1.02 -15.14
C ASP A 536 22.26 -0.82 -15.92
N GLY A 537 21.30 -0.10 -15.35
CA GLY A 537 19.98 0.14 -15.92
C GLY A 537 18.97 -0.97 -15.65
N THR A 538 19.33 -2.01 -14.87
CA THR A 538 18.38 -3.03 -14.42
C THR A 538 17.33 -2.39 -13.53
N VAL A 539 16.08 -2.41 -13.97
CA VAL A 539 14.94 -1.97 -13.16
C VAL A 539 14.67 -3.06 -12.12
N LEU A 540 14.59 -2.68 -10.86
CA LEU A 540 14.28 -3.60 -9.77
C LEU A 540 12.76 -3.82 -9.71
N VAL A 541 12.11 -3.28 -8.67
CA VAL A 541 10.65 -3.42 -8.50
C VAL A 541 9.95 -2.07 -8.36
N GLY A 542 10.67 -0.98 -8.13
CA GLY A 542 10.12 0.36 -7.89
C GLY A 542 9.98 0.71 -6.41
N SER A 543 9.51 1.93 -6.14
CA SER A 543 9.32 2.45 -4.79
C SER A 543 8.17 1.78 -4.04
N GLY A 544 7.05 1.51 -4.72
CA GLY A 544 5.77 1.30 -4.05
C GLY A 544 5.53 2.42 -3.02
N GLY A 545 5.03 2.07 -1.83
CA GLY A 545 4.89 2.99 -0.70
C GLY A 545 6.19 3.28 0.07
N ALA A 546 7.31 2.60 -0.22
CA ALA A 546 8.50 2.64 0.63
C ALA A 546 9.11 4.04 0.76
N ASN A 547 9.14 4.82 -0.33
CA ASN A 547 9.61 6.22 -0.27
C ASN A 547 8.72 7.08 0.64
N ASP A 548 7.40 6.98 0.49
CA ASP A 548 6.44 7.77 1.27
C ASP A 548 6.65 7.52 2.77
N VAL A 549 6.89 6.26 3.11
CA VAL A 549 7.07 5.81 4.48
C VAL A 549 8.42 6.24 5.04
N ALA A 550 9.51 5.89 4.37
CA ALA A 550 10.86 6.23 4.83
C ALA A 550 11.14 7.74 4.83
N SER A 551 10.41 8.53 4.04
CA SER A 551 10.55 9.99 4.05
C SER A 551 9.81 10.65 5.22
N ARG A 552 8.76 10.00 5.76
CA ARG A 552 7.79 10.68 6.63
C ARG A 552 7.51 10.01 7.98
N ALA A 553 7.76 8.72 8.13
CA ALA A 553 7.65 8.04 9.40
C ALA A 553 8.57 8.69 10.47
N GLN A 554 8.27 8.47 11.74
CA GLN A 554 9.09 8.98 12.84
C GLN A 554 10.44 8.26 12.90
N ALA A 555 10.43 6.96 12.67
CA ALA A 555 11.61 6.11 12.60
C ALA A 555 11.36 4.94 11.64
N CYS A 556 12.42 4.43 11.03
CA CYS A 556 12.39 3.30 10.11
C CYS A 556 13.46 2.28 10.52
N VAL A 557 13.03 1.03 10.73
CA VAL A 557 13.87 -0.14 10.86
C VAL A 557 13.87 -0.87 9.52
N VAL A 558 15.05 -1.23 9.04
CA VAL A 558 15.22 -1.92 7.76
C VAL A 558 15.69 -3.35 8.01
N VAL A 559 15.09 -4.33 7.34
CA VAL A 559 15.48 -5.74 7.41
C VAL A 559 16.09 -6.17 6.08
N THR A 560 17.31 -6.69 6.11
CA THR A 560 18.03 -7.18 4.93
C THR A 560 19.03 -8.28 5.32
N LEU A 561 19.81 -8.79 4.37
CA LEU A 561 20.94 -9.68 4.67
C LEU A 561 22.26 -8.93 4.52
N ALA A 562 23.24 -9.25 5.37
CA ALA A 562 24.56 -8.65 5.33
C ALA A 562 25.39 -9.24 4.20
N ARG A 563 25.31 -8.65 3.01
CA ARG A 563 26.02 -9.08 1.81
C ARG A 563 26.58 -7.85 1.10
N PRO A 564 27.77 -7.92 0.44
CA PRO A 564 28.35 -6.76 -0.24
C PRO A 564 27.47 -6.14 -1.34
N GLY A 565 26.58 -6.93 -1.97
CA GLY A 565 25.62 -6.42 -2.95
C GLY A 565 24.34 -5.80 -2.35
N ARG A 566 24.13 -5.93 -1.03
CA ARG A 566 22.99 -5.38 -0.28
C ARG A 566 23.40 -4.24 0.63
N LEU A 567 24.56 -4.32 1.26
CA LEU A 567 25.17 -3.26 2.06
C LEU A 567 26.28 -2.64 1.23
N VAL A 568 26.01 -1.50 0.58
CA VAL A 568 26.89 -0.85 -0.41
C VAL A 568 27.41 0.49 0.11
N ASP A 569 28.50 1.02 -0.44
CA ASP A 569 29.01 2.34 0.00
C ASP A 569 28.04 3.50 -0.30
N ALA A 570 27.43 3.44 -1.47
CA ALA A 570 26.38 4.34 -1.94
C ALA A 570 25.40 3.52 -2.79
N VAL A 571 24.10 3.77 -2.62
CA VAL A 571 23.09 3.12 -3.46
C VAL A 571 23.16 3.65 -4.89
N ASP A 572 22.85 2.78 -5.86
CA ASP A 572 22.84 3.17 -7.28
C ASP A 572 21.70 4.15 -7.61
N TYR A 573 20.62 4.07 -6.85
CA TYR A 573 19.45 4.94 -6.94
C TYR A 573 18.85 5.12 -5.54
N VAL A 574 18.73 6.37 -5.09
CA VAL A 574 18.06 6.69 -3.81
C VAL A 574 16.57 6.57 -4.03
N THR A 575 16.02 5.38 -3.79
CA THR A 575 14.57 5.16 -3.81
C THR A 575 13.93 5.80 -2.59
N SER A 576 14.53 5.58 -1.42
CA SER A 576 14.09 6.15 -0.15
C SER A 576 15.26 6.83 0.55
N PRO A 577 15.12 8.09 1.01
CA PRO A 577 16.15 8.76 1.78
C PRO A 577 16.35 8.09 3.15
N GLY A 578 17.60 8.01 3.61
CA GLY A 578 17.96 7.38 4.88
C GLY A 578 17.72 8.21 6.13
N THR A 579 17.13 9.40 6.01
CA THR A 579 17.01 10.38 7.12
C THR A 579 16.13 9.89 8.27
N LYS A 580 15.19 8.97 8.01
CA LYS A 580 14.37 8.33 9.05
C LYS A 580 14.85 6.93 9.42
N VAL A 581 15.84 6.39 8.72
CA VAL A 581 16.39 5.06 9.01
C VAL A 581 17.24 5.16 10.28
N VAL A 582 16.76 4.50 11.33
CA VAL A 582 17.44 4.46 12.64
C VAL A 582 18.26 3.20 12.82
N SER A 583 17.84 2.10 12.18
CA SER A 583 18.49 0.80 12.30
C SER A 583 18.37 -0.02 11.01
N VAL A 584 19.41 -0.82 10.74
CA VAL A 584 19.42 -1.85 9.70
C VAL A 584 19.76 -3.17 10.36
N VAL A 585 18.85 -4.13 10.30
CA VAL A 585 18.95 -5.44 10.93
C VAL A 585 19.26 -6.50 9.88
N THR A 586 20.20 -7.37 10.21
CA THR A 586 20.71 -8.40 9.31
C THR A 586 20.87 -9.75 10.00
N ASP A 587 21.22 -10.78 9.24
CA ASP A 587 21.57 -12.10 9.74
C ASP A 587 22.87 -12.10 10.57
N LEU A 588 23.77 -11.15 10.35
CA LEU A 588 25.05 -11.03 11.06
C LEU A 588 25.01 -10.08 12.27
N GLY A 589 24.01 -9.21 12.36
CA GLY A 589 23.89 -8.26 13.46
C GLY A 589 23.05 -7.03 13.14
N VAL A 590 23.19 -5.99 13.97
CA VAL A 590 22.44 -4.73 13.86
C VAL A 590 23.39 -3.56 13.65
N LEU A 591 23.09 -2.78 12.62
CA LEU A 591 23.64 -1.45 12.40
C LEU A 591 22.66 -0.42 12.97
N ARG A 592 23.15 0.57 13.72
CA ARG A 592 22.34 1.74 14.14
C ARG A 592 22.97 3.02 13.63
N LYS A 593 22.12 4.02 13.43
CA LYS A 593 22.54 5.36 13.02
C LYS A 593 23.32 6.03 14.15
N ASP A 594 24.56 6.42 13.88
CA ASP A 594 25.41 7.24 14.74
C ASP A 594 25.88 8.48 13.98
N GLY A 595 25.29 9.63 14.30
CA GLY A 595 25.36 10.82 13.45
C GLY A 595 24.69 10.57 12.10
N ASP A 596 25.43 10.79 11.01
CA ASP A 596 24.92 10.66 9.64
C ASP A 596 25.19 9.30 8.99
N GLU A 597 25.85 8.36 9.68
CA GLU A 597 26.18 7.04 9.13
C GLU A 597 25.79 5.89 10.07
N LEU A 598 25.69 4.70 9.51
CA LEU A 598 25.41 3.45 10.21
C LEU A 598 26.69 2.88 10.82
N ALA A 599 26.59 2.42 12.06
CA ALA A 599 27.66 1.75 12.79
C ALA A 599 27.20 0.39 13.34
N ILE A 600 28.11 -0.59 13.40
CA ILE A 600 27.85 -1.89 14.02
C ILE A 600 27.73 -1.69 15.52
N VAL A 601 26.54 -2.00 16.05
CA VAL A 601 26.26 -1.92 17.50
C VAL A 601 25.99 -3.29 18.12
N ALA A 602 25.63 -4.27 17.30
CA ALA A 602 25.40 -5.63 17.76
C ALA A 602 25.79 -6.66 16.70
N VAL A 603 26.19 -7.84 17.17
CA VAL A 603 26.53 -9.00 16.34
C VAL A 603 25.70 -10.21 16.76
N SER A 604 25.24 -10.99 15.79
CA SER A 604 24.48 -12.22 16.01
C SER A 604 25.32 -13.26 16.77
N ALA A 605 24.70 -14.02 17.68
CA ALA A 605 25.34 -15.13 18.39
C ALA A 605 26.08 -16.10 17.44
N GLY A 606 27.21 -16.66 17.89
CA GLY A 606 27.97 -17.63 17.12
C GLY A 606 29.17 -18.18 17.89
N GLU A 607 29.75 -19.25 17.36
CA GLU A 607 30.86 -19.98 18.01
C GLU A 607 32.20 -19.23 17.98
N LYS A 608 32.39 -18.36 16.98
CA LYS A 608 33.60 -17.56 16.83
C LYS A 608 33.67 -16.44 17.86
N ALA A 609 34.89 -15.99 18.17
CA ALA A 609 35.12 -14.81 18.99
C ALA A 609 34.32 -13.60 18.46
N VAL A 610 33.89 -12.73 19.37
CA VAL A 610 33.06 -11.55 19.02
C VAL A 610 33.79 -10.69 17.99
N GLU A 611 35.09 -10.50 18.17
CA GLU A 611 35.96 -9.70 17.30
C GLU A 611 35.99 -10.26 15.86
N GLU A 612 36.06 -11.58 15.70
CA GLU A 612 36.04 -12.22 14.38
C GLU A 612 34.68 -12.08 13.69
N ARG A 613 33.58 -12.15 14.44
CA ARG A 613 32.24 -11.94 13.87
C ARG A 613 31.98 -10.49 13.51
N VAL A 614 32.46 -9.54 14.31
CA VAL A 614 32.43 -8.11 14.00
C VAL A 614 33.22 -7.83 12.72
N ALA A 615 34.43 -8.40 12.59
CA ALA A 615 35.22 -8.28 11.36
C ALA A 615 34.48 -8.86 10.14
N ALA A 616 33.87 -10.03 10.27
CA ALA A 616 33.09 -10.63 9.18
C ALA A 616 31.85 -9.79 8.81
N PHE A 617 31.20 -9.15 9.78
CA PHE A 617 30.09 -8.24 9.49
C PHE A 617 30.58 -6.94 8.83
N ALA A 618 31.74 -6.42 9.25
CA ALA A 618 32.38 -5.28 8.61
C ALA A 618 32.75 -5.58 7.15
N ASP A 619 33.32 -6.76 6.87
CA ASP A 619 33.67 -7.22 5.51
C ASP A 619 32.45 -7.39 4.61
N ALA A 620 31.26 -7.62 5.19
CA ALA A 620 30.01 -7.71 4.44
C ALA A 620 29.45 -6.32 4.06
N CYS A 621 29.95 -5.24 4.66
CA CYS A 621 29.60 -3.87 4.34
C CYS A 621 30.50 -3.35 3.21
N GLY A 622 29.91 -2.77 2.18
CA GLY A 622 30.65 -2.18 1.05
C GLY A 622 31.40 -0.89 1.38
N TRP A 623 31.43 -0.46 2.64
CA TRP A 623 32.14 0.73 3.13
C TRP A 623 32.94 0.40 4.40
N ASP A 624 33.88 1.27 4.75
CA ASP A 624 34.60 1.20 6.03
C ASP A 624 33.65 1.54 7.18
N VAL A 625 32.96 0.50 7.69
CA VAL A 625 31.90 0.66 8.68
C VAL A 625 32.45 0.89 10.07
N ARG A 626 31.93 1.91 10.74
CA ARG A 626 32.28 2.20 12.13
C ARG A 626 31.74 1.11 13.05
N VAL A 627 32.52 0.75 14.05
CA VAL A 627 32.12 -0.19 15.11
C VAL A 627 31.97 0.60 16.40
N ALA A 628 30.86 0.41 17.11
CA ALA A 628 30.64 1.07 18.39
C ALA A 628 31.66 0.61 19.44
N ASP A 629 32.01 1.49 20.38
CA ASP A 629 32.97 1.19 21.47
C ASP A 629 32.58 -0.05 22.29
N THR A 630 31.28 -0.35 22.35
CA THR A 630 30.73 -1.56 22.96
C THR A 630 29.76 -2.21 21.99
N VAL A 631 30.12 -3.40 21.51
CA VAL A 631 29.26 -4.22 20.63
C VAL A 631 28.49 -5.21 21.48
N GLN A 632 27.16 -5.18 21.37
CA GLN A 632 26.29 -6.15 22.02
C GLN A 632 26.35 -7.50 21.28
N GLU A 633 26.47 -8.59 22.01
CA GLU A 633 26.16 -9.91 21.48
C GLU A 633 24.66 -10.19 21.60
N LEU A 634 24.00 -10.44 20.47
CA LEU A 634 22.59 -10.84 20.44
C LEU A 634 22.45 -12.29 20.91
N ALA A 635 21.33 -12.62 21.55
CA ALA A 635 21.00 -14.00 21.86
C ALA A 635 20.78 -14.81 20.56
N PRO A 636 21.06 -16.13 20.56
CA PRO A 636 20.62 -17.00 19.48
C PRO A 636 19.10 -16.92 19.33
N ALA A 637 18.61 -16.94 18.08
CA ALA A 637 17.17 -17.00 17.80
C ALA A 637 16.57 -18.24 18.47
N ALA A 638 15.68 -18.04 19.43
CA ALA A 638 15.03 -19.13 20.14
C ALA A 638 14.03 -19.84 19.22
N ARG A 639 13.80 -21.13 19.45
CA ARG A 639 12.87 -21.94 18.65
C ARG A 639 11.49 -21.28 18.58
N ASP A 640 10.95 -20.85 19.72
CA ASP A 640 9.62 -20.24 19.80
C ASP A 640 9.51 -18.92 19.02
N GLU A 641 10.58 -18.13 18.93
CA GLU A 641 10.62 -16.88 18.14
C GLU A 641 10.58 -17.18 16.64
N VAL A 642 11.31 -18.22 16.20
CA VAL A 642 11.28 -18.68 14.81
C VAL A 642 9.90 -19.25 14.46
N LEU A 643 9.31 -20.04 15.35
CA LEU A 643 7.97 -20.59 15.17
C LEU A 643 6.89 -19.49 15.11
N ALA A 644 7.05 -18.39 15.84
CA ALA A 644 6.15 -17.24 15.76
C ALA A 644 6.13 -16.62 14.35
N LEU A 645 7.28 -16.58 13.66
CA LEU A 645 7.36 -16.16 12.25
C LEU A 645 6.75 -17.20 11.30
N ARG A 646 7.16 -18.47 11.44
CA ARG A 646 6.69 -19.57 10.58
C ARG A 646 5.18 -19.81 10.70
N ARG A 647 4.53 -19.41 11.79
CA ARG A 647 3.07 -19.43 11.94
C ARG A 647 2.36 -18.66 10.82
N TYR A 648 2.94 -17.57 10.34
CA TYR A 648 2.38 -16.77 9.25
C TYR A 648 2.86 -17.23 7.88
N ASP A 649 4.06 -17.83 7.79
CA ASP A 649 4.69 -18.29 6.55
C ASP A 649 5.17 -19.76 6.68
N PRO A 650 4.27 -20.74 6.82
CA PRO A 650 4.65 -22.12 7.10
C PRO A 650 5.39 -22.77 5.93
N GLU A 651 5.10 -22.34 4.71
CA GLU A 651 5.80 -22.75 3.49
C GLU A 651 7.14 -22.02 3.28
N ARG A 652 7.47 -21.06 4.15
CA ARG A 652 8.71 -20.26 4.11
C ARG A 652 8.87 -19.52 2.78
N LEU A 653 7.79 -18.98 2.23
CA LEU A 653 7.77 -18.21 0.97
C LEU A 653 8.66 -16.96 1.05
N PHE A 654 8.74 -16.30 2.21
CA PHE A 654 9.64 -15.19 2.49
C PHE A 654 10.80 -15.59 3.41
N LEU A 655 10.61 -16.63 4.24
CA LEU A 655 11.57 -17.06 5.25
C LEU A 655 12.62 -18.08 4.75
N ALA A 656 12.54 -18.53 3.50
CA ALA A 656 13.45 -19.55 2.93
C ALA A 656 14.92 -19.13 2.90
#